data_AF-A0A2D6QZM0-F1
#
_entry.id   AF-A0A2D6QZM0-F1
#
_cell.length_a   1.000
_cell.length_b   1.000
_cell.length_c   1.000
_cell.angle_alpha   90.00
_cell.angle_beta   90.00
_cell.angle_gamma   90.00
#
_symmetry.space_group_name_H-M   'P 1'
#
loop_
_entity.id
_entity.type
_entity.pdbx_description
1 polymer ?
#
loop_
_entity_poly.entity_id
_entity_poly.type
_entity_poly.pdbx_seq_one_letter_code
_entity_poly.pdbx_strand_id
1 'polypeptide(L)'
;MMSPRGSGRKKFGAGVPSGSIVEAVRAMVDTRIQESLREAGGRRRVSGRVGGVGYLGCLGGLGYDGLFRRGRPVPERTTPMNRRTFLARAACIAALGAPRWAREAVWAQVPTQPDIVVRGATVYDGSGGAPFAADVALGGDRIVAVGPVLPTTGAEVVDARGLAVAPGFIDVHSHTDLVLLVNPNAESKIRQGVTTEVVGQDGSSIGPWTDGEFESTRDRYRRLYDVEIDFRDLPGFFDRLGRTPASVNLASMVGAGSVRGAVVGQDDRGATAEELARMVALVREGLAAGACGLSSGLEYVPSGFADLEELVALAEPLRARRLPYASHMRNEDDRLIAAIEETLNVGRLAGVPVQVSHLKAQGQRNWWKARVVLDMLEAAQADRIDVMYDRYPYVAYATGLSNLFPIWSRDGGTDAFLERVADSSLEARIEQAVRAKVVQLGDWNSVQITSTQSESLAWARGRRFGDLAAERDAEPYLLLKQIMLEDRSGTGMVGFGMDEGNTERFLAHPFGMVCSDGGARAPYGPLSEGSPHPRSYGTFPRVLGHYCRERQAMPVETAVHKITAMPARRLNFRDRGVIRPGAVADLTVFDPATVADQATFENPHQYPTGVPHVIVGGALVIKDGEHTGAAPGRIVKPDPVAA
;
A
#
# COMPACT_ATOMS: atom_id res chain seq x y z
N MET A 1 -8.73 57.46 13.27
CA MET A 1 -7.50 58.22 13.62
C MET A 1 -6.67 57.31 14.52
N MET A 2 -5.40 56.97 14.31
CA MET A 2 -4.33 57.44 13.42
C MET A 2 -3.36 56.25 13.25
N SER A 3 -2.85 56.06 12.03
CA SER A 3 -1.64 55.25 11.73
C SER A 3 -0.38 56.06 12.09
N PRO A 4 0.79 55.41 12.30
CA PRO A 4 1.81 55.33 11.23
C PRO A 4 2.49 53.94 11.20
N ARG A 5 2.65 53.24 10.07
CA ARG A 5 3.58 53.38 8.92
C ARG A 5 5.09 53.18 9.23
N GLY A 6 5.66 52.16 8.56
CA GLY A 6 7.07 52.05 8.11
C GLY A 6 8.01 51.36 9.10
N SER A 7 8.98 50.51 8.75
CA SER A 7 9.49 49.95 7.50
C SER A 7 10.70 49.07 7.87
N GLY A 8 10.86 47.86 7.30
CA GLY A 8 12.05 47.06 7.60
C GLY A 8 12.11 45.66 6.98
N ARG A 9 11.91 45.54 5.66
CA ARG A 9 12.28 44.31 4.93
C ARG A 9 13.81 44.16 4.92
N LYS A 10 14.35 43.22 5.69
CA LYS A 10 15.72 42.71 5.46
C LYS A 10 15.66 41.54 4.48
N LYS A 11 16.29 41.73 3.32
CA LYS A 11 16.65 40.67 2.37
C LYS A 11 17.71 39.78 3.04
N PHE A 12 17.42 38.50 3.22
CA PHE A 12 18.47 37.47 3.34
C PHE A 12 18.55 36.77 1.98
N GLY A 13 19.54 37.17 1.20
CA GLY A 13 20.05 36.39 0.09
C GLY A 13 21.36 35.74 0.52
N ALA A 14 21.38 34.42 0.58
CA ALA A 14 22.56 33.59 0.38
C ALA A 14 22.04 32.17 0.12
N GLY A 15 21.97 31.82 -1.17
CA GLY A 15 21.71 30.44 -1.57
C GLY A 15 22.89 29.58 -1.16
N VAL A 16 22.62 28.56 -0.34
CA VAL A 16 23.54 27.44 -0.13
C VAL A 16 23.33 26.50 -1.33
N PRO A 17 24.38 26.10 -2.07
CA PRO A 17 24.24 25.15 -3.16
C PRO A 17 23.72 23.82 -2.61
N SER A 18 22.64 23.31 -3.20
CA SER A 18 21.98 22.03 -2.86
C SER A 18 22.86 20.78 -2.99
N GLY A 19 24.14 20.92 -3.34
CA GLY A 19 25.13 19.84 -3.34
C GLY A 19 25.87 19.64 -2.01
N SER A 20 25.98 20.67 -1.15
CA SER A 20 26.91 20.58 0.00
C SER A 20 26.36 19.80 1.20
N ILE A 21 25.02 19.66 1.31
CA ILE A 21 24.39 18.88 2.39
C ILE A 21 24.45 17.38 2.06
N VAL A 22 24.28 17.01 0.79
CA VAL A 22 24.36 15.61 0.32
C VAL A 22 25.78 15.07 0.44
N GLU A 23 26.79 15.88 0.12
CA GLU A 23 28.20 15.51 0.32
C GLU A 23 28.57 15.44 1.80
N ALA A 24 28.03 16.33 2.65
CA ALA A 24 28.25 16.27 4.09
C ALA A 24 27.63 15.02 4.73
N VAL A 25 26.46 14.60 4.29
CA VAL A 25 25.80 13.35 4.75
C VAL A 25 26.56 12.12 4.26
N ARG A 26 27.02 12.09 2.99
CA ARG A 26 27.87 11.00 2.47
C ARG A 26 29.18 10.85 3.25
N ALA A 27 29.87 11.96 3.54
CA ALA A 27 31.12 11.94 4.31
C ALA A 27 30.92 11.44 5.75
N MET A 28 29.78 11.76 6.37
CA MET A 28 29.43 11.29 7.72
C MET A 28 29.15 9.78 7.76
N VAL A 29 28.52 9.24 6.72
CA VAL A 29 28.22 7.81 6.57
C VAL A 29 29.50 7.01 6.33
N ASP A 30 30.40 7.48 5.45
CA ASP A 30 31.67 6.81 5.17
C ASP A 30 32.58 6.74 6.41
N THR A 31 32.55 7.78 7.26
CA THR A 31 33.35 7.80 8.50
C THR A 31 32.87 6.76 9.51
N ARG A 32 31.54 6.58 9.66
CA ARG A 32 30.96 5.55 10.54
C ARG A 32 31.20 4.12 10.06
N ILE A 33 31.16 3.89 8.75
CA ILE A 33 31.46 2.57 8.18
C ILE A 33 32.93 2.20 8.43
N GLN A 34 33.86 3.16 8.31
CA GLN A 34 35.28 2.93 8.59
C GLN A 34 35.56 2.70 10.09
N GLU A 35 34.80 3.32 10.99
CA GLU A 35 34.90 3.08 12.44
C GLU A 35 34.38 1.69 12.82
N SER A 36 33.22 1.26 12.27
CA SER A 36 32.69 -0.09 12.52
C SER A 36 33.58 -1.20 11.93
N LEU A 37 34.26 -0.97 10.80
CA LEU A 37 35.22 -1.92 10.23
C LEU A 37 36.52 -2.02 11.02
N ARG A 38 36.89 -1.00 11.80
CA ARG A 38 38.05 -1.04 12.71
C ARG A 38 37.73 -1.74 14.02
N GLU A 39 36.50 -1.64 14.51
CA GLU A 39 36.04 -2.33 15.72
C GLU A 39 35.85 -3.84 15.51
N ALA A 40 35.53 -4.28 14.28
CA ALA A 40 35.40 -5.70 13.93
C ALA A 40 36.74 -6.43 13.64
N GLY A 41 37.88 -5.72 13.66
CA GLY A 41 39.19 -6.21 13.17
C GLY A 41 40.16 -6.73 14.24
N GLY A 42 39.68 -7.48 15.24
CA GLY A 42 40.50 -8.01 16.34
C GLY A 42 41.06 -9.43 16.12
N ARG A 43 42.27 -9.51 15.52
CA ARG A 43 43.27 -10.62 15.59
C ARG A 43 42.82 -12.07 15.30
N ARG A 44 43.35 -12.64 14.21
CA ARG A 44 44.10 -13.92 14.21
C ARG A 44 45.08 -13.97 13.02
N ARG A 45 46.39 -13.96 13.32
CA ARG A 45 47.46 -14.34 12.40
C ARG A 45 47.75 -15.83 12.62
N VAL A 46 47.67 -16.65 11.57
CA VAL A 46 48.55 -17.81 11.39
C VAL A 46 48.93 -17.90 9.91
N SER A 47 50.22 -18.13 9.70
CA SER A 47 51.00 -18.09 8.47
C SER A 47 50.66 -19.20 7.46
N GLY A 48 50.77 -18.89 6.16
CA GLY A 48 50.78 -19.89 5.08
C GLY A 48 51.25 -19.33 3.73
N ARG A 49 52.55 -19.52 3.47
CA ARG A 49 53.33 -19.43 2.21
C ARG A 49 52.66 -18.98 0.88
N VAL A 50 53.26 -17.90 0.36
CA VAL A 50 53.70 -17.59 -1.01
C VAL A 50 53.38 -18.60 -2.12
N GLY A 51 52.74 -18.08 -3.19
CA GLY A 51 52.75 -18.61 -4.55
C GLY A 51 52.20 -17.56 -5.51
N GLY A 52 53.08 -16.74 -6.09
CA GLY A 52 52.71 -15.74 -7.10
C GLY A 52 52.66 -16.31 -8.51
N VAL A 53 51.75 -15.78 -9.33
CA VAL A 53 51.84 -15.76 -10.81
C VAL A 53 51.20 -14.47 -11.30
N GLY A 54 51.94 -13.77 -12.16
CA GLY A 54 51.73 -12.37 -12.53
C GLY A 54 50.68 -12.12 -13.61
N TYR A 55 50.24 -10.86 -13.65
CA TYR A 55 49.52 -10.25 -14.76
C TYR A 55 50.49 -9.34 -15.54
N LEU A 56 50.69 -9.66 -16.82
CA LEU A 56 51.37 -8.82 -17.80
C LEU A 56 50.31 -7.92 -18.46
N GLY A 57 50.51 -6.61 -18.43
CA GLY A 57 49.70 -5.66 -19.20
C GLY A 57 50.12 -5.60 -20.66
N CYS A 58 49.30 -4.95 -21.49
CA CYS A 58 49.77 -4.07 -22.56
C CYS A 58 48.67 -3.13 -23.07
N LEU A 59 49.11 -1.90 -23.28
CA LEU A 59 48.46 -0.75 -23.88
C LEU A 59 48.51 -0.81 -25.42
N GLY A 60 47.63 -0.03 -26.06
CA GLY A 60 47.74 0.46 -27.44
C GLY A 60 46.34 0.74 -28.00
N GLY A 61 45.96 1.92 -28.47
CA GLY A 61 46.74 3.06 -28.96
C GLY A 61 46.35 3.35 -30.41
N LEU A 62 45.40 4.30 -30.59
CA LEU A 62 45.22 5.31 -31.65
C LEU A 62 45.52 4.98 -33.14
N GLY A 63 44.61 5.43 -34.02
CA GLY A 63 44.91 5.70 -35.43
C GLY A 63 43.70 6.13 -36.29
N TYR A 64 43.74 7.37 -36.78
CA TYR A 64 42.73 8.09 -37.58
C TYR A 64 43.06 8.05 -39.10
N ASP A 65 42.08 8.50 -39.90
CA ASP A 65 42.13 9.07 -41.27
C ASP A 65 42.09 8.20 -42.55
N GLY A 66 41.13 8.55 -43.45
CA GLY A 66 41.48 8.84 -44.86
C GLY A 66 40.59 8.35 -46.02
N LEU A 67 39.59 9.17 -46.40
CA LEU A 67 39.14 9.55 -47.78
C LEU A 67 38.62 8.57 -48.87
N PHE A 68 37.36 8.84 -49.26
CA PHE A 68 36.76 9.02 -50.61
C PHE A 68 36.99 8.04 -51.79
N ARG A 69 35.88 7.46 -52.30
CA ARG A 69 35.52 7.51 -53.75
C ARG A 69 34.02 7.32 -54.00
N ARG A 70 33.53 8.04 -55.01
CA ARG A 70 32.13 8.23 -55.47
C ARG A 70 31.59 7.04 -56.29
N GLY A 71 30.30 6.79 -56.16
CA GLY A 71 29.46 6.10 -57.16
C GLY A 71 27.97 6.27 -56.83
N ARG A 72 27.23 7.08 -57.60
CA ARG A 72 25.76 7.19 -57.53
C ARG A 72 25.12 6.09 -58.39
N PRO A 73 24.07 5.39 -57.94
CA PRO A 73 23.21 4.62 -58.84
C PRO A 73 22.12 5.53 -59.46
N VAL A 74 21.83 5.25 -60.73
CA VAL A 74 20.75 5.83 -61.55
C VAL A 74 19.38 5.33 -61.04
N PRO A 75 18.30 6.15 -61.04
CA PRO A 75 16.99 5.68 -60.62
C PRO A 75 16.32 4.86 -61.72
N GLU A 76 15.91 3.64 -61.37
CA GLU A 76 15.06 2.79 -62.21
C GLU A 76 13.68 3.41 -62.42
N ARG A 77 13.19 3.28 -63.65
CA ARG A 77 11.85 3.69 -64.09
C ARG A 77 10.78 3.07 -63.20
N THR A 78 10.02 3.93 -62.52
CA THR A 78 8.80 3.53 -61.81
C THR A 78 7.76 3.05 -62.80
N THR A 79 7.39 1.77 -62.71
CA THR A 79 6.18 1.22 -63.33
C THR A 79 4.94 1.96 -62.80
N PRO A 80 3.91 2.19 -63.63
CA PRO A 80 2.69 2.85 -63.18
C PRO A 80 1.99 1.96 -62.14
N MET A 81 1.86 2.46 -60.91
CA MET A 81 1.11 1.79 -59.85
C MET A 81 -0.36 1.73 -60.24
N ASN A 82 -0.88 0.52 -60.37
CA ASN A 82 -2.29 0.24 -60.56
C ASN A 82 -3.08 0.66 -59.29
N ARG A 83 -4.33 1.11 -59.47
CA ARG A 83 -5.25 1.59 -58.41
C ARG A 83 -5.35 0.62 -57.21
N ARG A 84 -5.26 -0.70 -57.42
CA ARG A 84 -5.18 -1.73 -56.38
C ARG A 84 -3.90 -1.65 -55.55
N THR A 85 -2.76 -1.35 -56.17
CA THR A 85 -1.46 -1.21 -55.50
C THR A 85 -1.39 0.07 -54.68
N PHE A 86 -2.03 1.16 -55.16
CA PHE A 86 -2.17 2.40 -54.42
C PHE A 86 -3.09 2.24 -53.19
N LEU A 87 -4.25 1.59 -53.34
CA LEU A 87 -5.16 1.30 -52.23
C LEU A 87 -4.51 0.36 -51.18
N ALA A 88 -3.75 -0.65 -51.62
CA ALA A 88 -3.03 -1.55 -50.71
C ALA A 88 -1.94 -0.81 -49.92
N ARG A 89 -1.19 0.12 -50.55
CA ARG A 89 -0.16 0.91 -49.86
C ARG A 89 -0.74 2.01 -48.97
N ALA A 90 -1.84 2.64 -49.36
CA ALA A 90 -2.56 3.61 -48.53
C ALA A 90 -3.15 2.96 -47.26
N ALA A 91 -3.65 1.72 -47.38
CA ALA A 91 -4.08 0.92 -46.22
C ALA A 91 -2.90 0.55 -45.29
N CYS A 92 -1.72 0.24 -45.84
CA CYS A 92 -0.52 -0.02 -45.05
C CYS A 92 0.04 1.23 -44.34
N ILE A 93 -0.12 2.42 -44.92
CA ILE A 93 0.30 3.69 -44.29
C ILE A 93 -0.70 4.13 -43.20
N ALA A 94 -2.01 3.89 -43.40
CA ALA A 94 -3.01 4.07 -42.34
C ALA A 94 -2.78 3.13 -41.13
N ALA A 95 -2.27 1.92 -41.36
CA ALA A 95 -1.93 0.96 -40.31
C ALA A 95 -0.68 1.34 -39.48
N LEU A 96 0.14 2.31 -39.91
CA LEU A 96 1.33 2.75 -39.18
C LEU A 96 1.04 3.85 -38.14
N GLY A 97 -0.14 4.49 -38.20
CA GLY A 97 -0.60 5.47 -37.20
C GLY A 97 -1.59 4.89 -36.18
N ALA A 98 -1.97 3.62 -36.31
CA ALA A 98 -2.90 2.97 -35.39
C ALA A 98 -2.18 2.47 -34.13
N PRO A 99 -2.73 2.66 -32.93
CA PRO A 99 -2.15 2.14 -31.69
C PRO A 99 -2.03 0.61 -31.75
N ARG A 100 -1.05 0.07 -31.01
CA ARG A 100 -0.60 -1.34 -31.10
C ARG A 100 -1.74 -2.36 -30.93
N TRP A 101 -2.78 -2.03 -30.15
CA TRP A 101 -3.99 -2.84 -29.96
C TRP A 101 -4.88 -2.96 -31.20
N ALA A 102 -4.89 -1.95 -32.09
CA ALA A 102 -5.65 -2.02 -33.34
C ALA A 102 -5.00 -2.95 -34.38
N ARG A 103 -3.70 -3.25 -34.22
CA ARG A 103 -2.94 -4.18 -35.08
C ARG A 103 -3.02 -5.62 -34.58
N GLU A 104 -3.41 -5.81 -33.32
CA GLU A 104 -3.69 -7.09 -32.68
C GLU A 104 -5.18 -7.18 -32.29
N ALA A 105 -6.07 -6.84 -33.22
CA ALA A 105 -7.43 -7.38 -33.17
C ALA A 105 -7.33 -8.90 -33.44
N VAL A 106 -6.81 -9.64 -32.47
CA VAL A 106 -7.06 -11.06 -32.38
C VAL A 106 -8.55 -11.15 -32.08
N TRP A 107 -9.33 -11.39 -33.13
CA TRP A 107 -10.68 -11.91 -33.01
C TRP A 107 -10.54 -13.32 -32.44
N ALA A 108 -10.20 -13.41 -31.15
CA ALA A 108 -10.51 -14.60 -30.37
C ALA A 108 -12.01 -14.85 -30.59
N GLN A 109 -12.38 -16.10 -30.84
CA GLN A 109 -13.78 -16.47 -31.07
C GLN A 109 -14.59 -15.96 -29.88
N VAL A 110 -15.24 -14.80 -30.06
CA VAL A 110 -16.16 -14.25 -29.07
C VAL A 110 -17.20 -15.36 -28.88
N PRO A 111 -17.46 -15.83 -27.65
CA PRO A 111 -18.57 -16.72 -27.40
C PRO A 111 -19.80 -16.17 -28.11
N THR A 112 -20.57 -17.04 -28.75
CA THR A 112 -21.74 -16.64 -29.55
C THR A 112 -22.72 -15.76 -28.77
N GLN A 113 -22.71 -15.86 -27.43
CA GLN A 113 -23.27 -14.89 -26.49
C GLN A 113 -22.35 -14.73 -25.25
N PRO A 114 -21.73 -13.56 -25.02
CA PRO A 114 -21.07 -13.25 -23.75
C PRO A 114 -22.10 -13.11 -22.61
N ASP A 115 -21.66 -13.29 -21.35
CA ASP A 115 -22.55 -13.19 -20.19
C ASP A 115 -22.91 -11.72 -19.91
N ILE A 116 -21.91 -10.84 -19.89
CA ILE A 116 -22.09 -9.40 -19.68
C ILE A 116 -21.39 -8.64 -20.80
N VAL A 117 -22.04 -7.59 -21.32
CA VAL A 117 -21.37 -6.58 -22.16
C VAL A 117 -21.52 -5.20 -21.53
N VAL A 118 -20.39 -4.58 -21.23
CA VAL A 118 -20.31 -3.17 -20.83
C VAL A 118 -20.21 -2.33 -22.10
N ARG A 119 -21.22 -1.49 -22.36
CA ARG A 119 -21.41 -0.80 -23.65
C ARG A 119 -21.02 0.68 -23.61
N GLY A 120 -20.28 1.13 -24.62
CA GLY A 120 -20.06 2.55 -24.91
C GLY A 120 -19.26 3.31 -23.86
N ALA A 121 -18.37 2.63 -23.14
CA ALA A 121 -17.57 3.22 -22.08
C ALA A 121 -16.35 3.99 -22.60
N THR A 122 -15.85 4.91 -21.77
CA THR A 122 -14.45 5.37 -21.85
C THR A 122 -13.58 4.41 -21.06
N VAL A 123 -12.78 3.58 -21.73
CA VAL A 123 -11.95 2.55 -21.12
C VAL A 123 -10.61 3.13 -20.68
N TYR A 124 -10.31 2.96 -19.39
CA TYR A 124 -8.99 3.11 -18.80
C TYR A 124 -8.43 1.72 -18.53
N ASP A 125 -7.56 1.21 -19.40
CA ASP A 125 -7.18 -0.21 -19.41
C ASP A 125 -6.23 -0.64 -18.27
N GLY A 126 -5.88 0.27 -17.36
CA GLY A 126 -4.91 0.05 -16.28
C GLY A 126 -3.45 0.25 -16.68
N SER A 127 -3.12 0.44 -17.95
CA SER A 127 -1.73 0.60 -18.41
C SER A 127 -1.10 1.95 -18.03
N GLY A 128 -1.93 2.96 -17.72
CA GLY A 128 -1.52 4.35 -17.56
C GLY A 128 -1.47 5.12 -18.89
N GLY A 129 -1.82 4.47 -20.00
CA GLY A 129 -1.97 5.12 -21.31
C GLY A 129 -3.27 5.92 -21.44
N ALA A 130 -3.40 6.63 -22.57
CA ALA A 130 -4.58 7.43 -22.87
C ALA A 130 -5.86 6.56 -22.95
N PRO A 131 -7.00 7.03 -22.42
CA PRO A 131 -8.24 6.29 -22.49
C PRO A 131 -8.81 6.24 -23.92
N PHE A 132 -9.67 5.25 -24.19
CA PHE A 132 -10.30 5.06 -25.50
C PHE A 132 -11.74 4.57 -25.38
N ALA A 133 -12.58 4.87 -26.38
CA ALA A 133 -13.96 4.41 -26.41
C ALA A 133 -14.04 2.95 -26.85
N ALA A 134 -14.69 2.09 -26.05
CA ALA A 134 -14.90 0.68 -26.39
C ALA A 134 -16.05 0.05 -25.59
N ASP A 135 -16.54 -1.06 -26.13
CA ASP A 135 -17.30 -2.07 -25.40
C ASP A 135 -16.35 -3.11 -24.80
N VAL A 136 -16.73 -3.70 -23.67
CA VAL A 136 -16.02 -4.81 -23.01
C VAL A 136 -16.98 -5.97 -22.82
N ALA A 137 -16.67 -7.13 -23.38
CA ALA A 137 -17.47 -8.34 -23.24
C ALA A 137 -16.81 -9.34 -22.28
N LEU A 138 -17.64 -9.92 -21.40
CA LEU A 138 -17.25 -10.85 -20.36
C LEU A 138 -17.89 -12.22 -20.63
N GLY A 139 -17.14 -13.29 -20.36
CA GLY A 139 -17.63 -14.67 -20.43
C GLY A 139 -16.99 -15.50 -19.33
N GLY A 140 -17.80 -16.13 -18.50
CA GLY A 140 -17.39 -16.71 -17.23
C GLY A 140 -16.68 -15.67 -16.37
N ASP A 141 -15.50 -16.02 -15.87
CA ASP A 141 -14.68 -15.12 -15.05
C ASP A 141 -13.67 -14.28 -15.85
N ARG A 142 -13.78 -14.24 -17.20
CA ARG A 142 -12.79 -13.61 -18.07
C ARG A 142 -13.37 -12.52 -18.96
N ILE A 143 -12.51 -11.56 -19.29
CA ILE A 143 -12.73 -10.63 -20.40
C ILE A 143 -12.49 -11.42 -21.70
N VAL A 144 -13.49 -11.50 -22.57
CA VAL A 144 -13.42 -12.27 -23.82
C VAL A 144 -13.18 -11.39 -25.04
N ALA A 145 -13.59 -10.11 -25.01
CA ALA A 145 -13.33 -9.16 -26.08
C ALA A 145 -13.35 -7.71 -25.58
N VAL A 146 -12.57 -6.85 -26.26
CA VAL A 146 -12.58 -5.40 -26.11
C VAL A 146 -12.54 -4.80 -27.50
N GLY A 147 -13.44 -3.87 -27.82
CA GLY A 147 -13.46 -3.28 -29.15
C GLY A 147 -14.43 -2.09 -29.27
N PRO A 148 -14.26 -1.23 -30.28
CA PRO A 148 -15.03 0.02 -30.41
C PRO A 148 -16.54 -0.20 -30.51
N VAL A 149 -16.97 -1.27 -31.19
CA VAL A 149 -18.36 -1.72 -31.27
C VAL A 149 -18.33 -3.24 -31.37
N LEU A 150 -18.87 -3.94 -30.37
CA LEU A 150 -18.96 -5.40 -30.40
C LEU A 150 -20.29 -5.85 -31.04
N PRO A 151 -20.28 -6.81 -31.99
CA PRO A 151 -21.49 -7.24 -32.70
C PRO A 151 -22.41 -8.14 -31.86
N THR A 152 -22.07 -8.41 -30.60
CA THR A 152 -22.78 -9.33 -29.72
C THR A 152 -23.67 -8.58 -28.73
N THR A 153 -24.85 -9.12 -28.44
CA THR A 153 -25.65 -8.74 -27.25
C THR A 153 -25.38 -9.80 -26.18
N GLY A 154 -24.83 -9.40 -25.04
CA GLY A 154 -24.65 -10.32 -23.90
C GLY A 154 -25.98 -10.66 -23.23
N ALA A 155 -25.97 -11.66 -22.34
CA ALA A 155 -27.14 -11.97 -21.51
C ALA A 155 -27.56 -10.79 -20.63
N GLU A 156 -26.57 -10.03 -20.13
CA GLU A 156 -26.75 -8.76 -19.46
C GLU A 156 -25.97 -7.65 -20.18
N VAL A 157 -26.56 -6.45 -20.21
CA VAL A 157 -25.96 -5.26 -20.83
C VAL A 157 -25.88 -4.16 -19.80
N VAL A 158 -24.66 -3.70 -19.51
CA VAL A 158 -24.39 -2.53 -18.67
C VAL A 158 -24.19 -1.34 -19.60
N ASP A 159 -25.09 -0.37 -19.56
CA ASP A 159 -24.95 0.87 -20.32
C ASP A 159 -23.95 1.79 -19.62
N ALA A 160 -22.76 1.94 -20.21
CA ALA A 160 -21.68 2.77 -19.68
C ALA A 160 -21.42 4.01 -20.54
N ARG A 161 -22.40 4.44 -21.36
CA ARG A 161 -22.29 5.70 -22.12
C ARG A 161 -22.11 6.89 -21.19
N GLY A 162 -21.07 7.68 -21.43
CA GLY A 162 -20.70 8.81 -20.57
C GLY A 162 -19.98 8.41 -19.28
N LEU A 163 -19.80 7.11 -19.03
CA LEU A 163 -19.08 6.58 -17.88
C LEU A 163 -17.68 6.10 -18.28
N ALA A 164 -16.83 5.96 -17.27
CA ALA A 164 -15.52 5.33 -17.36
C ALA A 164 -15.60 3.86 -16.93
N VAL A 165 -14.78 3.02 -17.55
CA VAL A 165 -14.56 1.62 -17.13
C VAL A 165 -13.08 1.41 -16.91
N ALA A 166 -12.72 0.89 -15.74
CA ALA A 166 -11.36 0.53 -15.35
C ALA A 166 -11.32 -0.94 -14.86
N PRO A 167 -10.13 -1.57 -14.81
CA PRO A 167 -9.98 -2.78 -14.01
C PRO A 167 -10.46 -2.50 -12.59
N GLY A 168 -10.99 -3.53 -11.93
CA GLY A 168 -11.36 -3.45 -10.53
C GLY A 168 -10.19 -2.97 -9.68
N PHE A 169 -10.48 -2.08 -8.72
CA PHE A 169 -9.42 -1.47 -7.92
C PHE A 169 -8.83 -2.50 -6.95
N ILE A 170 -7.51 -2.43 -6.78
CA ILE A 170 -6.74 -3.29 -5.89
C ILE A 170 -6.29 -2.43 -4.70
N ASP A 171 -6.86 -2.70 -3.54
CA ASP A 171 -6.44 -2.11 -2.27
C ASP A 171 -5.21 -2.85 -1.75
N VAL A 172 -4.03 -2.32 -2.11
CA VAL A 172 -2.73 -2.97 -1.85
C VAL A 172 -2.34 -3.01 -0.37
N HIS A 173 -3.04 -2.27 0.48
CA HIS A 173 -2.83 -2.26 1.93
C HIS A 173 -4.17 -2.04 2.64
N SER A 174 -4.72 -3.13 3.16
CA SER A 174 -6.01 -3.17 3.85
C SER A 174 -5.89 -3.92 5.18
N HIS A 175 -6.79 -3.62 6.10
CA HIS A 175 -6.96 -4.31 7.38
C HIS A 175 -8.33 -5.01 7.47
N THR A 176 -8.84 -5.52 6.34
CA THR A 176 -10.12 -6.24 6.26
C THR A 176 -10.05 -7.67 6.84
N ASP A 177 -8.85 -8.19 7.13
CA ASP A 177 -8.50 -9.52 7.64
C ASP A 177 -9.69 -10.39 8.11
N LEU A 178 -9.94 -10.46 9.42
CA LEU A 178 -11.03 -11.23 9.99
C LEU A 178 -12.39 -10.53 9.90
N VAL A 179 -12.42 -9.21 9.73
CA VAL A 179 -13.71 -8.46 9.66
C VAL A 179 -14.50 -8.81 8.40
N LEU A 180 -13.83 -9.37 7.38
CA LEU A 180 -14.50 -9.96 6.21
C LEU A 180 -15.47 -11.09 6.58
N LEU A 181 -15.20 -11.83 7.66
CA LEU A 181 -16.09 -12.88 8.15
C LEU A 181 -17.33 -12.30 8.86
N VAL A 182 -17.23 -11.07 9.37
CA VAL A 182 -18.32 -10.34 10.03
C VAL A 182 -19.26 -9.73 8.98
N ASN A 183 -18.69 -9.16 7.92
CA ASN A 183 -19.45 -8.65 6.78
C ASN A 183 -18.81 -9.11 5.47
N PRO A 184 -19.27 -10.24 4.90
CA PRO A 184 -18.73 -10.77 3.65
C PRO A 184 -19.11 -9.93 2.42
N ASN A 185 -20.09 -9.02 2.54
CA ASN A 185 -20.40 -8.09 1.44
C ASN A 185 -19.29 -7.04 1.24
N ALA A 186 -18.43 -6.83 2.24
CA ALA A 186 -17.34 -5.84 2.21
C ALA A 186 -17.78 -4.46 1.68
N GLU A 187 -18.98 -4.00 2.07
CA GLU A 187 -19.69 -2.95 1.35
C GLU A 187 -18.93 -1.62 1.27
N SER A 188 -18.23 -1.22 2.34
CA SER A 188 -17.42 -0.01 2.28
C SER A 188 -16.28 -0.09 1.26
N LYS A 189 -15.86 -1.29 0.86
CA LYS A 189 -14.76 -1.54 -0.09
C LYS A 189 -15.29 -1.71 -1.51
N ILE A 190 -16.22 -2.64 -1.71
CA ILE A 190 -16.77 -2.90 -3.05
C ILE A 190 -17.48 -1.67 -3.62
N ARG A 191 -18.18 -0.86 -2.81
CA ARG A 191 -18.83 0.38 -3.27
C ARG A 191 -17.83 1.48 -3.68
N GLN A 192 -16.55 1.37 -3.29
CA GLN A 192 -15.48 2.24 -3.79
C GLN A 192 -14.96 1.81 -5.18
N GLY A 193 -15.35 0.63 -5.68
CA GLY A 193 -14.73 -0.02 -6.85
C GLY A 193 -13.63 -1.02 -6.50
N VAL A 194 -13.39 -1.30 -5.22
CA VAL A 194 -12.37 -2.29 -4.82
C VAL A 194 -12.87 -3.69 -5.12
N THR A 195 -12.14 -4.43 -5.95
CA THR A 195 -12.44 -5.84 -6.27
C THR A 195 -11.43 -6.80 -5.64
N THR A 196 -10.27 -6.32 -5.20
CA THR A 196 -9.24 -7.13 -4.53
C THR A 196 -8.65 -6.36 -3.35
N GLU A 197 -8.61 -7.00 -2.18
CA GLU A 197 -7.94 -6.46 -1.00
C GLU A 197 -6.69 -7.27 -0.63
N VAL A 198 -5.66 -6.58 -0.16
CA VAL A 198 -4.39 -7.17 0.27
C VAL A 198 -4.20 -6.91 1.76
N VAL A 199 -4.43 -7.95 2.56
CA VAL A 199 -4.37 -7.92 4.03
C VAL A 199 -3.06 -8.50 4.55
N GLY A 200 -2.94 -8.70 5.87
CA GLY A 200 -1.70 -9.16 6.49
C GLY A 200 -0.62 -8.06 6.54
N GLN A 201 -1.03 -6.81 6.72
CA GLN A 201 -0.17 -5.63 6.64
C GLN A 201 0.41 -5.22 8.01
N ASP A 202 1.37 -4.31 8.01
CA ASP A 202 1.94 -3.70 9.23
C ASP A 202 2.46 -4.73 10.25
N GLY A 203 2.97 -5.88 9.76
CA GLY A 203 3.49 -6.95 10.60
C GLY A 203 2.43 -7.82 11.26
N SER A 204 1.14 -7.56 11.05
CA SER A 204 0.05 -8.38 11.58
C SER A 204 -0.64 -9.14 10.44
N SER A 205 -0.81 -10.44 10.62
CA SER A 205 -1.57 -11.30 9.70
C SER A 205 -2.38 -12.35 10.44
N ILE A 206 -3.29 -13.00 9.72
CA ILE A 206 -3.97 -14.21 10.17
C ILE A 206 -2.96 -15.33 10.40
N GLY A 207 -2.74 -15.63 11.67
CA GLY A 207 -1.73 -16.56 12.10
C GLY A 207 -0.29 -16.15 11.69
N PRO A 208 0.70 -16.96 12.09
CA PRO A 208 0.55 -18.04 13.07
C PRO A 208 0.11 -17.49 14.44
N TRP A 209 -0.72 -18.24 15.16
CA TRP A 209 -1.18 -17.89 16.50
C TRP A 209 -0.72 -18.94 17.51
N THR A 210 -0.36 -18.49 18.70
CA THR A 210 -0.30 -19.36 19.89
C THR A 210 -1.70 -19.88 20.25
N ASP A 211 -1.78 -20.94 21.06
CA ASP A 211 -3.07 -21.46 21.53
C ASP A 211 -3.90 -20.38 22.25
N GLY A 212 -3.26 -19.57 23.10
CA GLY A 212 -3.93 -18.49 23.80
C GLY A 212 -4.43 -17.37 22.88
N GLU A 213 -3.66 -16.99 21.85
CA GLU A 213 -4.10 -16.00 20.85
C GLU A 213 -5.28 -16.51 20.02
N PHE A 214 -5.25 -17.78 19.62
CA PHE A 214 -6.35 -18.40 18.90
C PHE A 214 -7.62 -18.43 19.76
N GLU A 215 -7.54 -18.92 21.00
CA GLU A 215 -8.68 -18.99 21.91
C GLU A 215 -9.26 -17.59 22.20
N SER A 216 -8.40 -16.62 22.51
CA SER A 216 -8.81 -15.23 22.74
C SER A 216 -9.49 -14.61 21.51
N THR A 217 -8.93 -14.85 20.32
CA THR A 217 -9.50 -14.35 19.06
C THR A 217 -10.85 -15.00 18.77
N ARG A 218 -10.95 -16.33 18.88
CA ARG A 218 -12.19 -17.08 18.70
C ARG A 218 -13.27 -16.59 19.66
N ASP A 219 -12.96 -16.52 20.96
CA ASP A 219 -13.93 -16.12 21.97
C ASP A 219 -14.39 -14.67 21.79
N ARG A 220 -13.48 -13.77 21.37
CA ARG A 220 -13.82 -12.38 21.02
C ARG A 220 -14.75 -12.30 19.82
N TYR A 221 -14.44 -13.00 18.72
CA TYR A 221 -15.24 -12.96 17.50
C TYR A 221 -16.62 -13.59 17.70
N ARG A 222 -16.70 -14.69 18.45
CA ARG A 222 -17.98 -15.29 18.85
C ARG A 222 -18.81 -14.32 19.69
N ARG A 223 -18.20 -13.67 20.69
CA ARG A 223 -18.91 -12.74 21.59
C ARG A 223 -19.39 -11.47 20.89
N LEU A 224 -18.55 -10.85 20.07
CA LEU A 224 -18.83 -9.54 19.48
C LEU A 224 -19.62 -9.63 18.18
N TYR A 225 -19.45 -10.70 17.41
CA TYR A 225 -19.93 -10.77 16.04
C TYR A 225 -20.73 -12.04 15.72
N ASP A 226 -20.87 -12.97 16.67
CA ASP A 226 -21.44 -14.30 16.43
C ASP A 226 -20.74 -15.04 15.27
N VAL A 227 -19.41 -14.82 15.15
CA VAL A 227 -18.57 -15.45 14.14
C VAL A 227 -17.67 -16.49 14.80
N GLU A 228 -17.80 -17.75 14.37
CA GLU A 228 -16.89 -18.81 14.80
C GLU A 228 -15.59 -18.79 13.98
N ILE A 229 -14.46 -18.78 14.69
CA ILE A 229 -13.12 -18.91 14.11
C ILE A 229 -12.70 -20.38 14.20
N ASP A 230 -12.78 -21.08 13.06
CA ASP A 230 -12.55 -22.53 12.94
C ASP A 230 -11.18 -22.88 12.30
N PHE A 231 -10.27 -21.90 12.23
CA PHE A 231 -8.93 -22.03 11.66
C PHE A 231 -7.88 -21.39 12.56
N ARG A 232 -6.62 -21.79 12.40
CA ARG A 232 -5.49 -21.34 13.25
C ARG A 232 -4.39 -20.59 12.50
N ASP A 233 -4.44 -20.65 11.19
CA ASP A 233 -3.38 -20.20 10.32
C ASP A 233 -3.92 -19.68 8.98
N LEU A 234 -3.01 -19.16 8.16
CA LEU A 234 -3.35 -18.59 6.87
C LEU A 234 -3.96 -19.62 5.89
N PRO A 235 -3.46 -20.87 5.75
CA PRO A 235 -4.13 -21.91 4.98
C PRO A 235 -5.59 -22.13 5.40
N GLY A 236 -5.86 -22.33 6.70
CA GLY A 236 -7.22 -22.57 7.19
C GLY A 236 -8.14 -21.36 6.97
N PHE A 237 -7.61 -20.14 7.04
CA PHE A 237 -8.35 -18.93 6.70
C PHE A 237 -8.71 -18.87 5.21
N PHE A 238 -7.78 -19.23 4.32
CA PHE A 238 -8.07 -19.34 2.89
C PHE A 238 -9.13 -20.39 2.61
N ASP A 239 -9.08 -21.54 3.30
CA ASP A 239 -10.12 -22.57 3.19
C ASP A 239 -11.47 -22.10 3.74
N ARG A 240 -11.47 -21.30 4.82
CA ARG A 240 -12.69 -20.68 5.37
C ARG A 240 -13.36 -19.78 4.35
N LEU A 241 -12.59 -18.91 3.69
CA LEU A 241 -13.10 -18.02 2.64
C LEU A 241 -13.50 -18.77 1.36
N GLY A 242 -12.89 -19.92 1.08
CA GLY A 242 -13.36 -20.82 0.03
C GLY A 242 -14.75 -21.39 0.30
N ARG A 243 -15.08 -21.66 1.58
CA ARG A 243 -16.39 -22.17 2.02
C ARG A 243 -17.46 -21.09 2.15
N THR A 244 -17.06 -19.88 2.55
CA THR A 244 -17.96 -18.72 2.66
C THR A 244 -17.31 -17.53 1.97
N PRO A 245 -17.52 -17.42 0.64
CA PRO A 245 -16.94 -16.35 -0.16
C PRO A 245 -17.44 -14.97 0.25
N ALA A 246 -16.64 -13.97 -0.08
CA ALA A 246 -16.95 -12.56 0.07
C ALA A 246 -17.20 -11.89 -1.29
N SER A 247 -17.68 -10.65 -1.29
CA SER A 247 -17.87 -9.83 -2.49
C SER A 247 -16.56 -9.47 -3.19
N VAL A 248 -15.50 -9.29 -2.41
CA VAL A 248 -14.17 -8.93 -2.91
C VAL A 248 -13.25 -10.15 -2.93
N ASN A 249 -12.30 -10.15 -3.87
CA ASN A 249 -11.16 -11.05 -3.80
C ASN A 249 -10.23 -10.66 -2.64
N LEU A 250 -9.47 -11.62 -2.12
CA LEU A 250 -8.54 -11.40 -1.01
C LEU A 250 -7.17 -12.01 -1.30
N ALA A 251 -6.11 -11.25 -1.04
CA ALA A 251 -4.75 -11.74 -0.90
C ALA A 251 -4.23 -11.38 0.50
N SER A 252 -3.23 -12.10 1.00
CA SER A 252 -2.60 -11.79 2.28
C SER A 252 -1.09 -11.78 2.16
N MET A 253 -0.43 -10.92 2.91
CA MET A 253 0.98 -11.07 3.27
C MET A 253 1.11 -11.91 4.55
N VAL A 254 2.33 -12.36 4.85
CA VAL A 254 2.69 -12.88 6.18
C VAL A 254 3.13 -11.71 7.04
N GLY A 255 2.62 -11.59 8.26
CA GLY A 255 3.01 -10.56 9.22
C GLY A 255 4.23 -11.00 10.03
N ALA A 256 5.33 -10.27 9.94
CA ALA A 256 6.54 -10.54 10.72
C ALA A 256 6.29 -10.45 12.24
N GLY A 257 5.39 -9.57 12.67
CA GLY A 257 4.97 -9.45 14.07
C GLY A 257 4.15 -10.63 14.55
N SER A 258 3.24 -11.17 13.73
CA SER A 258 2.52 -12.41 14.03
C SER A 258 3.50 -13.59 14.18
N VAL A 259 4.44 -13.73 13.24
CA VAL A 259 5.48 -14.77 13.29
C VAL A 259 6.35 -14.63 14.54
N ARG A 260 6.81 -13.42 14.84
CA ARG A 260 7.64 -13.13 16.00
C ARG A 260 6.90 -13.36 17.32
N GLY A 261 5.67 -12.90 17.43
CA GLY A 261 4.82 -13.11 18.61
C GLY A 261 4.60 -14.59 18.90
N ALA A 262 4.40 -15.41 17.87
CA ALA A 262 4.21 -16.85 18.01
C ALA A 262 5.46 -17.62 18.46
N VAL A 263 6.67 -17.09 18.21
CA VAL A 263 7.94 -17.82 18.46
C VAL A 263 8.74 -17.23 19.61
N VAL A 264 8.91 -15.91 19.64
CA VAL A 264 9.72 -15.17 20.61
C VAL A 264 8.88 -14.65 21.77
N GLY A 265 7.62 -14.31 21.48
CA GLY A 265 6.70 -13.66 22.42
C GLY A 265 6.70 -12.13 22.28
N GLN A 266 6.30 -11.45 23.36
CA GLN A 266 6.13 -9.99 23.40
C GLN A 266 7.33 -9.25 24.01
N ASP A 267 8.42 -9.97 24.30
CA ASP A 267 9.56 -9.45 25.04
C ASP A 267 10.53 -8.65 24.15
N ASP A 268 11.09 -7.59 24.69
CA ASP A 268 12.18 -6.78 24.10
C ASP A 268 13.52 -7.51 24.23
N ARG A 269 13.71 -8.53 23.38
CA ARG A 269 14.97 -9.29 23.28
C ARG A 269 15.22 -9.78 21.85
N GLY A 270 16.48 -10.00 21.48
CA GLY A 270 16.80 -10.69 20.23
C GLY A 270 16.24 -12.12 20.19
N ALA A 271 15.90 -12.59 19.00
CA ALA A 271 15.58 -14.01 18.77
C ALA A 271 16.86 -14.86 18.89
N THR A 272 16.76 -16.05 19.48
CA THR A 272 17.85 -17.04 19.39
C THR A 272 18.00 -17.56 17.96
N ALA A 273 19.10 -18.24 17.67
CA ALA A 273 19.30 -18.85 16.35
C ALA A 273 18.20 -19.88 16.01
N GLU A 274 17.75 -20.67 16.99
CA GLU A 274 16.65 -21.63 16.82
C GLU A 274 15.31 -20.94 16.63
N GLU A 275 15.03 -19.87 17.36
CA GLU A 275 13.83 -19.05 17.19
C GLU A 275 13.80 -18.41 15.81
N LEU A 276 14.91 -17.80 15.35
CA LEU A 276 15.02 -17.23 14.02
C LEU A 276 14.79 -18.27 12.93
N ALA A 277 15.38 -19.46 13.06
CA ALA A 277 15.17 -20.56 12.12
C ALA A 277 13.69 -20.99 12.04
N ARG A 278 12.99 -21.05 13.20
CA ARG A 278 11.55 -21.35 13.24
C ARG A 278 10.73 -20.23 12.60
N MET A 279 11.04 -18.96 12.86
CA MET A 279 10.34 -17.84 12.23
C MET A 279 10.50 -17.86 10.71
N VAL A 280 11.71 -18.12 10.20
CA VAL A 280 11.96 -18.28 8.76
C VAL A 280 11.15 -19.45 8.16
N ALA A 281 11.00 -20.56 8.88
CA ALA A 281 10.18 -21.68 8.45
C ALA A 281 8.68 -21.28 8.33
N LEU A 282 8.14 -20.58 9.32
CA LEU A 282 6.76 -20.07 9.30
C LEU A 282 6.52 -19.11 8.13
N VAL A 283 7.48 -18.23 7.81
CA VAL A 283 7.39 -17.39 6.62
C VAL A 283 7.34 -18.23 5.34
N ARG A 284 8.18 -19.27 5.22
CA ARG A 284 8.17 -20.19 4.05
C ARG A 284 6.83 -20.92 3.92
N GLU A 285 6.24 -21.35 5.03
CA GLU A 285 4.92 -21.99 5.07
C GLU A 285 3.83 -21.04 4.57
N GLY A 286 3.80 -19.79 5.06
CA GLY A 286 2.85 -18.78 4.58
C GLY A 286 3.01 -18.48 3.08
N LEU A 287 4.24 -18.39 2.58
CA LEU A 287 4.51 -18.22 1.15
C LEU A 287 4.05 -19.44 0.34
N ALA A 288 4.26 -20.65 0.83
CA ALA A 288 3.79 -21.88 0.20
C ALA A 288 2.25 -21.97 0.17
N ALA A 289 1.58 -21.45 1.22
CA ALA A 289 0.12 -21.36 1.28
C ALA A 289 -0.47 -20.39 0.24
N GLY A 290 0.33 -19.43 -0.23
CA GLY A 290 -0.04 -18.46 -1.26
C GLY A 290 0.08 -17.01 -0.85
N ALA A 291 0.73 -16.70 0.28
CA ALA A 291 0.96 -15.31 0.67
C ALA A 291 1.74 -14.54 -0.40
N CYS A 292 1.40 -13.26 -0.55
CA CYS A 292 1.92 -12.38 -1.59
C CYS A 292 3.08 -11.47 -1.16
N GLY A 293 3.61 -11.67 0.04
CA GLY A 293 4.71 -10.90 0.58
C GLY A 293 4.93 -11.16 2.07
N LEU A 294 5.85 -10.41 2.65
CA LEU A 294 6.03 -10.29 4.10
C LEU A 294 5.80 -8.82 4.48
N SER A 295 5.05 -8.55 5.53
CA SER A 295 4.90 -7.21 6.09
C SER A 295 5.59 -7.10 7.47
N SER A 296 5.99 -5.90 7.86
CA SER A 296 6.50 -5.60 9.21
C SER A 296 5.86 -4.34 9.77
N GLY A 297 5.75 -4.28 11.09
CA GLY A 297 5.17 -3.16 11.84
C GLY A 297 6.13 -2.65 12.88
N LEU A 298 7.21 -2.00 12.48
CA LEU A 298 8.34 -1.72 13.36
C LEU A 298 8.05 -0.61 14.40
N GLU A 299 6.96 0.13 14.25
CA GLU A 299 6.43 1.03 15.30
C GLU A 299 5.61 0.29 16.37
N TYR A 300 5.23 -0.98 16.11
CA TYR A 300 4.40 -1.81 16.98
C TYR A 300 5.19 -2.95 17.59
N VAL A 301 4.73 -3.45 18.74
CA VAL A 301 5.29 -4.64 19.37
C VAL A 301 4.53 -5.90 18.90
N PRO A 302 5.20 -7.04 18.69
CA PRO A 302 6.62 -7.31 18.98
C PRO A 302 7.59 -6.97 17.83
N SER A 303 7.09 -6.60 16.64
CA SER A 303 7.93 -6.31 15.46
C SER A 303 9.01 -5.25 15.69
N GLY A 304 8.73 -4.23 16.50
CA GLY A 304 9.66 -3.14 16.81
C GLY A 304 10.87 -3.55 17.64
N PHE A 305 10.91 -4.79 18.14
CA PHE A 305 12.07 -5.36 18.83
C PHE A 305 13.00 -6.14 17.89
N ALA A 306 12.61 -6.36 16.63
CA ALA A 306 13.46 -7.02 15.64
C ALA A 306 14.61 -6.08 15.21
N ASP A 307 15.81 -6.64 15.09
CA ASP A 307 16.97 -5.99 14.49
C ASP A 307 17.03 -6.19 12.98
N LEU A 308 18.02 -5.58 12.33
CA LEU A 308 18.15 -5.63 10.87
C LEU A 308 18.42 -7.06 10.39
N GLU A 309 19.26 -7.81 11.11
CA GLU A 309 19.63 -9.19 10.80
C GLU A 309 18.41 -10.12 10.81
N GLU A 310 17.54 -9.99 11.82
CA GLU A 310 16.27 -10.70 11.89
C GLU A 310 15.37 -10.35 10.69
N LEU A 311 15.18 -9.06 10.40
CA LEU A 311 14.35 -8.62 9.28
C LEU A 311 14.85 -9.14 7.92
N VAL A 312 16.18 -9.11 7.70
CA VAL A 312 16.80 -9.66 6.50
C VAL A 312 16.54 -11.16 6.39
N ALA A 313 16.78 -11.92 7.46
CA ALA A 313 16.57 -13.37 7.47
C ALA A 313 15.10 -13.74 7.19
N LEU A 314 14.14 -13.00 7.74
CA LEU A 314 12.71 -13.22 7.47
C LEU A 314 12.32 -12.84 6.04
N ALA A 315 12.97 -11.86 5.43
CA ALA A 315 12.69 -11.41 4.07
C ALA A 315 13.33 -12.31 2.99
N GLU A 316 14.46 -12.95 3.26
CA GLU A 316 15.18 -13.81 2.30
C GLU A 316 14.32 -14.84 1.55
N PRO A 317 13.36 -15.56 2.17
CA PRO A 317 12.47 -16.50 1.48
C PRO A 317 11.68 -15.89 0.31
N LEU A 318 11.42 -14.58 0.32
CA LEU A 318 10.67 -13.89 -0.73
C LEU A 318 11.43 -13.83 -2.06
N ARG A 319 12.76 -13.86 -2.01
CA ARG A 319 13.66 -13.64 -3.15
C ARG A 319 13.37 -14.57 -4.32
N ALA A 320 13.13 -15.86 -4.03
CA ALA A 320 12.90 -16.88 -5.07
C ALA A 320 11.68 -16.56 -5.95
N ARG A 321 10.68 -15.88 -5.40
CA ARG A 321 9.45 -15.49 -6.10
C ARG A 321 9.38 -13.99 -6.40
N ARG A 322 10.45 -13.24 -6.10
CA ARG A 322 10.51 -11.77 -6.18
C ARG A 322 9.28 -11.10 -5.55
N LEU A 323 8.87 -11.58 -4.37
CA LEU A 323 7.74 -10.99 -3.63
C LEU A 323 8.23 -9.83 -2.74
N PRO A 324 7.39 -8.81 -2.51
CA PRO A 324 7.81 -7.65 -1.73
C PRO A 324 7.90 -7.93 -0.22
N TYR A 325 8.89 -7.28 0.39
CA TYR A 325 8.89 -6.94 1.82
C TYR A 325 8.22 -5.58 1.98
N ALA A 326 7.06 -5.55 2.64
CA ALA A 326 6.35 -4.34 3.00
C ALA A 326 6.70 -3.91 4.44
N SER A 327 6.81 -2.60 4.70
CA SER A 327 7.15 -2.11 6.03
C SER A 327 6.37 -0.86 6.40
N HIS A 328 5.57 -1.00 7.47
CA HIS A 328 5.33 0.12 8.38
C HIS A 328 6.62 0.33 9.15
N MET A 329 7.31 1.38 8.75
CA MET A 329 8.67 1.65 9.18
C MET A 329 8.74 1.96 10.67
N ARG A 330 9.94 1.83 11.25
CA ARG A 330 10.15 2.01 12.70
C ARG A 330 9.74 3.38 13.22
N ASN A 331 9.76 4.38 12.35
CA ASN A 331 9.38 5.73 12.67
C ASN A 331 8.96 6.51 11.43
N GLU A 332 7.92 7.33 11.56
CA GLU A 332 7.36 8.12 10.46
C GLU A 332 7.47 9.64 10.71
N ASP A 333 8.21 10.02 11.75
CA ASP A 333 8.37 11.38 12.23
C ASP A 333 9.85 11.81 12.30
N ASP A 334 10.39 11.99 13.49
CA ASP A 334 11.72 12.56 13.74
C ASP A 334 12.84 11.68 13.18
N ARG A 335 12.65 10.36 13.17
CA ARG A 335 13.59 9.36 12.64
C ARG A 335 13.18 8.78 11.28
N LEU A 336 12.22 9.40 10.58
CA LEU A 336 11.74 8.95 9.26
C LEU A 336 12.87 8.61 8.27
N ILE A 337 13.90 9.46 8.15
CA ILE A 337 15.02 9.23 7.22
C ILE A 337 15.77 7.94 7.57
N ALA A 338 16.09 7.74 8.85
CA ALA A 338 16.76 6.52 9.30
C ALA A 338 15.88 5.28 9.12
N ALA A 339 14.57 5.42 9.28
CA ALA A 339 13.62 4.33 9.08
C ALA A 339 13.51 3.93 7.59
N ILE A 340 13.54 4.90 6.66
CA ILE A 340 13.64 4.63 5.22
C ILE A 340 14.95 3.91 4.90
N GLU A 341 16.09 4.35 5.47
CA GLU A 341 17.38 3.67 5.26
C GLU A 341 17.35 2.22 5.75
N GLU A 342 16.76 1.95 6.92
CA GLU A 342 16.56 0.60 7.45
C GLU A 342 15.74 -0.27 6.48
N THR A 343 14.60 0.22 6.03
CA THR A 343 13.73 -0.50 5.08
C THR A 343 14.44 -0.78 3.75
N LEU A 344 15.22 0.18 3.23
CA LEU A 344 16.04 -0.02 2.02
C LEU A 344 17.18 -1.03 2.26
N ASN A 345 17.78 -1.05 3.46
CA ASN A 345 18.82 -2.01 3.82
C ASN A 345 18.29 -3.44 3.87
N VAL A 346 17.07 -3.67 4.39
CA VAL A 346 16.44 -5.00 4.35
C VAL A 346 16.33 -5.48 2.90
N GLY A 347 15.80 -4.64 2.00
CA GLY A 347 15.71 -4.95 0.57
C GLY A 347 17.04 -5.26 -0.09
N ARG A 348 18.06 -4.43 0.20
CA ARG A 348 19.41 -4.57 -0.35
C ARG A 348 20.07 -5.86 0.10
N LEU A 349 19.99 -6.19 1.39
CA LEU A 349 20.68 -7.33 1.99
C LEU A 349 19.95 -8.65 1.68
N ALA A 350 18.63 -8.70 1.78
CA ALA A 350 17.84 -9.89 1.43
C ALA A 350 17.72 -10.09 -0.10
N GLY A 351 17.95 -9.05 -0.90
CA GLY A 351 17.83 -9.08 -2.36
C GLY A 351 16.38 -9.19 -2.83
N VAL A 352 15.47 -8.46 -2.18
CA VAL A 352 14.01 -8.51 -2.42
C VAL A 352 13.45 -7.13 -2.76
N PRO A 353 12.33 -7.06 -3.51
CA PRO A 353 11.59 -5.81 -3.66
C PRO A 353 11.11 -5.26 -2.30
N VAL A 354 11.13 -3.94 -2.14
CA VAL A 354 10.70 -3.23 -0.92
C VAL A 354 9.50 -2.33 -1.17
N GLN A 355 8.47 -2.44 -0.34
CA GLN A 355 7.31 -1.56 -0.33
C GLN A 355 7.28 -0.78 0.98
N VAL A 356 7.48 0.54 0.92
CA VAL A 356 7.27 1.37 2.10
C VAL A 356 5.76 1.57 2.26
N SER A 357 5.19 1.00 3.32
CA SER A 357 3.76 1.12 3.56
C SER A 357 3.39 2.55 3.93
N HIS A 358 2.24 3.00 3.42
CA HIS A 358 1.54 4.25 3.76
C HIS A 358 2.44 5.48 3.99
N LEU A 359 3.48 5.63 3.15
CA LEU A 359 4.58 6.59 3.31
C LEU A 359 4.11 7.99 3.68
N LYS A 360 4.61 8.51 4.80
CA LYS A 360 4.23 9.83 5.31
C LYS A 360 5.38 10.51 6.05
N ALA A 361 5.20 11.82 6.26
CA ALA A 361 6.03 12.60 7.17
C ALA A 361 5.12 13.22 8.23
N GLN A 362 5.16 12.67 9.45
CA GLN A 362 4.26 13.01 10.54
C GLN A 362 4.83 14.13 11.43
N GLY A 363 3.95 15.08 11.76
CA GLY A 363 4.24 16.23 12.60
C GLY A 363 4.86 17.37 11.79
N GLN A 364 4.41 18.60 12.04
CA GLN A 364 4.76 19.77 11.22
C GLN A 364 6.27 19.98 11.06
N ARG A 365 7.04 19.71 12.12
CA ARG A 365 8.51 19.84 12.09
C ARG A 365 9.21 18.85 11.16
N ASN A 366 8.51 17.82 10.69
CA ASN A 366 9.04 16.76 9.82
C ASN A 366 8.53 16.85 8.38
N TRP A 367 7.57 17.72 8.06
CA TRP A 367 6.98 17.81 6.72
C TRP A 367 8.00 18.04 5.60
N TRP A 368 9.09 18.76 5.88
CA TRP A 368 10.17 18.98 4.91
C TRP A 368 10.86 17.69 4.45
N LYS A 369 10.83 16.62 5.27
CA LYS A 369 11.45 15.34 4.95
C LYS A 369 10.76 14.62 3.80
N ALA A 370 9.51 14.95 3.49
CA ALA A 370 8.78 14.33 2.38
C ALA A 370 9.56 14.41 1.05
N ARG A 371 10.24 15.53 0.78
CA ARG A 371 11.09 15.66 -0.40
C ARG A 371 12.35 14.79 -0.29
N VAL A 372 13.00 14.83 0.86
CA VAL A 372 14.24 14.06 1.11
C VAL A 372 14.01 12.57 0.94
N VAL A 373 12.91 12.03 1.48
CA VAL A 373 12.63 10.60 1.36
C VAL A 373 12.30 10.21 -0.09
N LEU A 374 11.62 11.04 -0.86
CA LEU A 374 11.41 10.79 -2.29
C LEU A 374 12.74 10.73 -3.04
N ASP A 375 13.64 11.70 -2.81
CA ASP A 375 14.98 11.71 -3.40
C ASP A 375 15.78 10.43 -3.02
N MET A 376 15.61 9.93 -1.78
CA MET A 376 16.23 8.68 -1.34
C MET A 376 15.66 7.44 -2.07
N LEU A 377 14.35 7.39 -2.32
CA LEU A 377 13.73 6.30 -3.07
C LEU A 377 14.17 6.30 -4.54
N GLU A 378 14.28 7.48 -5.17
CA GLU A 378 14.83 7.64 -6.52
C GLU A 378 16.29 7.17 -6.60
N ALA A 379 17.12 7.57 -5.64
CA ALA A 379 18.50 7.12 -5.55
C ALA A 379 18.58 5.59 -5.37
N ALA A 380 17.75 5.01 -4.52
CA ALA A 380 17.69 3.57 -4.31
C ALA A 380 17.30 2.80 -5.59
N GLN A 381 16.31 3.30 -6.35
CA GLN A 381 15.95 2.75 -7.67
C GLN A 381 17.11 2.85 -8.67
N ALA A 382 17.83 3.97 -8.71
CA ALA A 382 19.02 4.12 -9.55
C ALA A 382 20.13 3.12 -9.17
N ASP A 383 20.24 2.79 -7.88
CA ASP A 383 21.13 1.76 -7.34
C ASP A 383 20.55 0.32 -7.47
N ARG A 384 19.49 0.16 -8.26
CA ARG A 384 18.82 -1.13 -8.58
C ARG A 384 18.16 -1.83 -7.38
N ILE A 385 17.78 -1.07 -6.36
CA ILE A 385 16.88 -1.54 -5.31
C ILE A 385 15.45 -1.34 -5.80
N ASP A 386 14.72 -2.44 -5.96
CA ASP A 386 13.32 -2.44 -6.40
C ASP A 386 12.40 -1.92 -5.28
N VAL A 387 12.37 -0.59 -5.13
CA VAL A 387 11.57 0.09 -4.11
C VAL A 387 10.36 0.80 -4.70
N MET A 388 9.23 0.65 -4.01
CA MET A 388 7.97 1.36 -4.23
C MET A 388 7.36 1.73 -2.87
N TYR A 389 6.25 2.45 -2.87
CA TYR A 389 5.48 2.70 -1.65
C TYR A 389 3.99 2.77 -1.96
N ASP A 390 3.16 2.76 -0.93
CA ASP A 390 1.73 3.05 -1.04
C ASP A 390 1.33 4.23 -0.14
N ARG A 391 0.21 4.88 -0.45
CA ARG A 391 -0.28 6.04 0.27
C ARG A 391 -1.80 6.16 0.20
N TYR A 392 -2.44 6.39 1.34
CA TYR A 392 -3.85 6.80 1.41
C TYR A 392 -4.02 8.33 1.28
N PRO A 393 -5.16 8.80 0.72
CA PRO A 393 -5.39 10.20 0.33
C PRO A 393 -5.92 11.08 1.48
N TYR A 394 -5.28 11.02 2.65
CA TYR A 394 -5.71 11.76 3.85
C TYR A 394 -4.54 12.30 4.67
N VAL A 395 -4.78 13.42 5.35
CA VAL A 395 -3.80 14.08 6.23
C VAL A 395 -3.78 13.56 7.67
N ALA A 396 -4.58 12.53 7.96
CA ALA A 396 -4.62 11.87 9.26
C ALA A 396 -4.37 10.36 9.10
N TYR A 397 -3.85 9.73 10.15
CA TYR A 397 -3.61 8.28 10.24
C TYR A 397 -4.53 7.68 11.29
N ALA A 398 -4.68 6.36 11.32
CA ALA A 398 -5.42 5.67 12.38
C ALA A 398 -4.63 4.47 12.90
N THR A 399 -4.68 4.26 14.22
CA THR A 399 -3.97 3.17 14.92
C THR A 399 -4.51 3.04 16.36
N GLY A 400 -3.89 2.20 17.21
CA GLY A 400 -4.20 2.12 18.63
C GLY A 400 -3.71 3.36 19.41
N LEU A 401 -4.47 3.79 20.41
CA LEU A 401 -4.14 4.94 21.27
C LEU A 401 -2.80 4.75 22.03
N SER A 402 -2.38 3.50 22.22
CA SER A 402 -1.07 3.13 22.75
C SER A 402 0.11 3.62 21.91
N ASN A 403 -0.09 4.04 20.65
CA ASN A 403 0.94 4.69 19.82
C ASN A 403 1.46 6.01 20.42
N LEU A 404 0.70 6.65 21.30
CA LEU A 404 1.17 7.84 22.04
C LEU A 404 2.24 7.50 23.09
N PHE A 405 2.38 6.23 23.46
CA PHE A 405 3.31 5.77 24.48
C PHE A 405 4.63 5.27 23.87
N PRO A 406 5.77 5.46 24.56
CA PRO A 406 7.05 5.05 24.03
C PRO A 406 7.14 3.51 23.93
N ILE A 407 7.82 3.00 22.91
CA ILE A 407 7.86 1.56 22.62
C ILE A 407 8.35 0.69 23.79
N TRP A 408 9.36 1.14 24.55
CA TRP A 408 9.88 0.42 25.72
C TRP A 408 8.81 0.17 26.79
N SER A 409 7.80 1.03 26.88
CA SER A 409 6.72 0.85 27.85
C SER A 409 5.78 -0.29 27.47
N ARG A 410 5.82 -0.75 26.21
CA ARG A 410 4.96 -1.79 25.65
C ARG A 410 5.60 -3.18 25.56
N ASP A 411 6.82 -3.32 26.08
CA ASP A 411 7.50 -4.61 26.27
C ASP A 411 6.64 -5.59 27.10
N GLY A 412 6.72 -6.89 26.84
CA GLY A 412 5.96 -7.91 27.58
C GLY A 412 4.45 -7.90 27.34
N GLY A 413 3.96 -7.15 26.35
CA GLY A 413 2.55 -7.12 25.95
C GLY A 413 1.66 -6.23 26.81
N THR A 414 0.33 -6.35 26.61
CA THR A 414 -0.66 -5.41 27.15
C THR A 414 -0.66 -5.35 28.68
N ASP A 415 -0.59 -6.49 29.37
CA ASP A 415 -0.70 -6.50 30.83
C ASP A 415 0.52 -5.83 31.48
N ALA A 416 1.73 -6.19 31.05
CA ALA A 416 2.97 -5.54 31.49
C ALA A 416 2.99 -4.04 31.14
N PHE A 417 2.46 -3.66 29.98
CA PHE A 417 2.30 -2.25 29.62
C PHE A 417 1.41 -1.49 30.61
N LEU A 418 0.23 -2.03 30.94
CA LEU A 418 -0.69 -1.40 31.87
C LEU A 418 -0.13 -1.33 33.30
N GLU A 419 0.64 -2.33 33.72
CA GLU A 419 1.40 -2.29 34.99
C GLU A 419 2.40 -1.13 35.00
N ARG A 420 3.17 -0.94 33.93
CA ARG A 420 4.10 0.21 33.82
C ARG A 420 3.38 1.56 33.78
N VAL A 421 2.21 1.63 33.13
CA VAL A 421 1.37 2.85 33.10
C VAL A 421 0.81 3.17 34.49
N ALA A 422 0.50 2.16 35.30
CA ALA A 422 0.03 2.32 36.67
C ALA A 422 1.15 2.63 37.67
N ASP A 423 2.40 2.29 37.35
CA ASP A 423 3.56 2.49 38.23
C ASP A 423 3.94 3.98 38.38
N SER A 424 3.72 4.52 39.58
CA SER A 424 4.08 5.89 39.96
C SER A 424 5.57 6.22 39.81
N SER A 425 6.46 5.23 39.88
CA SER A 425 7.91 5.43 39.73
C SER A 425 8.31 5.71 38.27
N LEU A 426 7.48 5.26 37.31
CA LEU A 426 7.70 5.45 35.87
C LEU A 426 6.88 6.61 35.30
N GLU A 427 5.90 7.11 36.04
CA GLU A 427 4.91 8.08 35.59
C GLU A 427 5.54 9.33 34.95
N ALA A 428 6.50 9.98 35.60
CA ALA A 428 7.13 11.19 35.08
C ALA A 428 7.81 10.96 33.72
N ARG A 429 8.44 9.80 33.53
CA ARG A 429 9.12 9.43 32.28
C ARG A 429 8.12 9.12 31.16
N ILE A 430 7.04 8.42 31.49
CA ILE A 430 5.98 8.08 30.53
C ILE A 430 5.23 9.35 30.11
N GLU A 431 4.82 10.18 31.07
CA GLU A 431 4.14 11.43 30.83
C GLU A 431 4.95 12.36 29.93
N GLN A 432 6.24 12.53 30.22
CA GLN A 432 7.12 13.35 29.38
C GLN A 432 7.15 12.85 27.93
N ALA A 433 7.25 11.53 27.72
CA ALA A 433 7.27 10.95 26.39
C ALA A 433 5.94 11.12 25.65
N VAL A 434 4.81 10.88 26.34
CA VAL A 434 3.46 11.06 25.78
C VAL A 434 3.23 12.52 25.37
N ARG A 435 3.52 13.47 26.27
CA ARG A 435 3.38 14.91 25.97
C ARG A 435 4.25 15.33 24.79
N ALA A 436 5.48 14.81 24.69
CA ALA A 436 6.35 15.09 23.55
C ALA A 436 5.76 14.58 22.22
N LYS A 437 5.17 13.37 22.20
CA LYS A 437 4.50 12.82 21.02
C LYS A 437 3.25 13.63 20.64
N VAL A 438 2.47 14.08 21.61
CA VAL A 438 1.28 14.93 21.38
C VAL A 438 1.69 16.30 20.82
N VAL A 439 2.71 16.95 21.38
CA VAL A 439 3.23 18.22 20.84
C VAL A 439 3.78 18.05 19.43
N GLN A 440 4.41 16.92 19.13
CA GLN A 440 4.89 16.61 17.79
C GLN A 440 3.73 16.47 16.79
N LEU A 441 2.59 15.92 17.20
CA LEU A 441 1.35 15.88 16.41
C LEU A 441 0.69 17.25 16.25
N GLY A 442 0.94 18.16 17.19
CA GLY A 442 0.36 19.50 17.26
C GLY A 442 -0.08 19.78 18.69
N ASP A 443 -1.20 19.21 19.09
CA ASP A 443 -1.74 19.27 20.44
C ASP A 443 -2.68 18.08 20.72
N TRP A 444 -3.39 18.11 21.84
CA TRP A 444 -4.35 17.07 22.21
C TRP A 444 -5.56 16.99 21.25
N ASN A 445 -5.90 18.04 20.51
CA ASN A 445 -6.95 18.03 19.49
C ASN A 445 -6.46 17.48 18.13
N SER A 446 -5.15 17.26 17.98
CA SER A 446 -4.61 16.39 16.92
C SER A 446 -4.93 14.91 17.14
N VAL A 447 -5.53 14.52 18.27
CA VAL A 447 -5.97 13.15 18.56
C VAL A 447 -7.49 13.08 18.60
N GLN A 448 -8.07 12.12 17.88
CA GLN A 448 -9.49 11.78 17.93
C GLN A 448 -9.63 10.31 18.35
N ILE A 449 -10.53 10.00 19.27
CA ILE A 449 -10.80 8.62 19.67
C ILE A 449 -11.72 7.95 18.64
N THR A 450 -11.37 6.77 18.15
CA THR A 450 -12.13 6.08 17.10
C THR A 450 -13.00 4.94 17.64
N SER A 451 -12.49 4.18 18.58
CA SER A 451 -13.17 3.00 19.13
C SER A 451 -12.75 2.74 20.57
N THR A 452 -13.60 2.08 21.34
CA THR A 452 -13.32 1.57 22.68
C THR A 452 -13.86 0.15 22.81
N GLN A 453 -13.21 -0.70 23.60
CA GLN A 453 -13.71 -2.05 23.87
C GLN A 453 -14.77 -2.07 24.97
N SER A 454 -14.63 -1.17 25.95
CA SER A 454 -15.60 -0.98 27.03
C SER A 454 -16.72 -0.04 26.60
N GLU A 455 -17.95 -0.47 26.88
CA GLU A 455 -19.15 0.37 26.72
C GLU A 455 -19.20 1.54 27.71
N SER A 456 -18.52 1.42 28.86
CA SER A 456 -18.39 2.55 29.80
C SER A 456 -17.66 3.75 29.20
N LEU A 457 -16.89 3.53 28.12
CA LEU A 457 -16.12 4.55 27.42
C LEU A 457 -16.74 4.97 26.07
N ALA A 458 -17.95 4.50 25.75
CA ALA A 458 -18.60 4.81 24.48
C ALA A 458 -18.75 6.33 24.24
N TRP A 459 -18.86 7.13 25.30
CA TRP A 459 -18.93 8.60 25.26
C TRP A 459 -17.68 9.28 24.67
N ALA A 460 -16.54 8.59 24.62
CA ALA A 460 -15.30 9.12 24.04
C ALA A 460 -15.23 8.94 22.52
N ARG A 461 -15.97 7.99 21.93
CA ARG A 461 -15.91 7.64 20.50
C ARG A 461 -16.25 8.85 19.63
N GLY A 462 -15.42 9.12 18.62
CA GLY A 462 -15.54 10.25 17.70
C GLY A 462 -15.09 11.60 18.23
N ARG A 463 -14.73 11.71 19.52
CA ARG A 463 -14.38 12.99 20.15
C ARG A 463 -12.90 13.33 19.95
N ARG A 464 -12.61 14.63 19.78
CA ARG A 464 -11.26 15.19 19.89
C ARG A 464 -10.82 15.14 21.34
N PHE A 465 -9.61 14.67 21.59
CA PHE A 465 -9.16 14.33 22.93
C PHE A 465 -8.98 15.58 23.82
N GLY A 466 -8.48 16.68 23.27
CA GLY A 466 -8.37 17.95 24.00
C GLY A 466 -9.71 18.51 24.43
N ASP A 467 -10.69 18.55 23.51
CA ASP A 467 -12.06 18.98 23.81
C ASP A 467 -12.70 18.09 24.87
N LEU A 468 -12.49 16.77 24.77
CA LEU A 468 -12.97 15.79 25.72
C LEU A 468 -12.41 16.01 27.14
N ALA A 469 -11.13 16.33 27.25
CA ALA A 469 -10.48 16.64 28.51
C ALA A 469 -11.03 17.93 29.12
N ALA A 470 -11.22 18.97 28.30
CA ALA A 470 -11.78 20.25 28.74
C ALA A 470 -13.24 20.12 29.24
N GLU A 471 -14.09 19.37 28.53
CA GLU A 471 -15.49 19.13 28.93
C GLU A 471 -15.61 18.40 30.27
N ARG A 472 -14.62 17.58 30.62
CA ARG A 472 -14.60 16.79 31.84
C ARG A 472 -13.84 17.47 32.98
N ASP A 473 -13.34 18.68 32.77
CA ASP A 473 -12.45 19.40 33.69
C ASP A 473 -11.28 18.52 34.16
N ALA A 474 -10.70 17.77 33.21
CA ALA A 474 -9.67 16.77 33.47
C ALA A 474 -8.34 17.19 32.86
N GLU A 475 -7.23 16.89 33.56
CA GLU A 475 -5.91 17.01 32.96
C GLU A 475 -5.76 15.93 31.86
N PRO A 476 -5.41 16.31 30.60
CA PRO A 476 -5.43 15.39 29.47
C PRO A 476 -4.61 14.11 29.63
N TYR A 477 -3.40 14.17 30.19
CA TYR A 477 -2.58 12.98 30.38
C TYR A 477 -3.19 12.04 31.43
N LEU A 478 -3.73 12.58 32.53
CA LEU A 478 -4.43 11.76 33.53
C LEU A 478 -5.68 11.09 32.95
N LEU A 479 -6.46 11.81 32.12
CA LEU A 479 -7.60 11.22 31.41
C LEU A 479 -7.16 10.12 30.44
N LEU A 480 -6.05 10.33 29.72
CA LEU A 480 -5.49 9.33 28.81
C LEU A 480 -5.12 8.07 29.59
N LYS A 481 -4.37 8.23 30.69
CA LYS A 481 -3.97 7.13 31.58
C LYS A 481 -5.19 6.37 32.10
N GLN A 482 -6.25 7.07 32.53
CA GLN A 482 -7.50 6.44 32.95
C GLN A 482 -8.10 5.57 31.83
N ILE A 483 -8.29 6.14 30.64
CA ILE A 483 -8.87 5.44 29.49
C ILE A 483 -8.03 4.21 29.13
N MET A 484 -6.70 4.33 29.11
CA MET A 484 -5.80 3.20 28.81
C MET A 484 -5.95 2.05 29.81
N LEU A 485 -6.08 2.35 31.10
CA LEU A 485 -6.27 1.35 32.15
C LEU A 485 -7.67 0.73 32.10
N GLU A 486 -8.71 1.53 31.93
CA GLU A 486 -10.11 1.10 31.89
C GLU A 486 -10.42 0.25 30.65
N ASP A 487 -9.94 0.67 29.48
CA ASP A 487 -10.17 -0.02 28.21
C ASP A 487 -9.13 -1.12 27.94
N ARG A 488 -8.19 -1.33 28.86
CA ARG A 488 -7.04 -2.26 28.73
C ARG A 488 -6.26 -2.06 27.44
N SER A 489 -5.95 -0.81 27.09
CA SER A 489 -5.30 -0.43 25.83
C SER A 489 -6.08 -0.81 24.56
N GLY A 490 -7.38 -1.08 24.67
CA GLY A 490 -8.27 -1.43 23.56
C GLY A 490 -8.74 -0.24 22.71
N THR A 491 -8.36 0.98 23.09
CA THR A 491 -8.85 2.22 22.47
C THR A 491 -8.11 2.52 21.16
N GLY A 492 -8.86 2.86 20.12
CA GLY A 492 -8.33 3.32 18.83
C GLY A 492 -8.26 4.84 18.74
N MET A 493 -7.39 5.35 17.87
CA MET A 493 -7.26 6.78 17.58
C MET A 493 -7.11 7.09 16.09
N VAL A 494 -7.46 8.33 15.73
CA VAL A 494 -6.96 9.03 14.55
C VAL A 494 -5.99 10.12 15.00
N GLY A 495 -4.84 10.23 14.33
CA GLY A 495 -3.85 11.28 14.55
C GLY A 495 -3.75 12.22 13.35
N PHE A 496 -3.92 13.53 13.57
CA PHE A 496 -3.88 14.56 12.53
C PHE A 496 -2.48 15.18 12.51
N GLY A 497 -1.63 14.72 11.60
CA GLY A 497 -0.21 15.08 11.62
C GLY A 497 0.46 15.24 10.26
N MET A 498 -0.25 15.06 9.15
CA MET A 498 0.32 15.17 7.81
C MET A 498 -0.11 16.47 7.12
N ASP A 499 0.61 16.81 6.07
CA ASP A 499 0.34 17.97 5.21
C ASP A 499 -0.36 17.55 3.91
N GLU A 500 -1.27 18.38 3.43
CA GLU A 500 -2.04 18.14 2.20
C GLU A 500 -1.15 18.19 0.96
N GLY A 501 -0.22 19.14 0.89
CA GLY A 501 0.72 19.27 -0.23
C GLY A 501 1.71 18.12 -0.31
N ASN A 502 2.17 17.61 0.83
CA ASN A 502 2.95 16.38 0.88
C ASN A 502 2.15 15.14 0.48
N THR A 503 0.89 15.04 0.93
CA THR A 503 0.00 13.94 0.53
C THR A 503 -0.20 13.94 -0.98
N GLU A 504 -0.47 15.11 -1.58
CA GLU A 504 -0.56 15.28 -3.02
C GLU A 504 0.73 14.85 -3.73
N ARG A 505 1.90 15.30 -3.23
CA ARG A 505 3.20 14.93 -3.79
C ARG A 505 3.44 13.43 -3.76
N PHE A 506 3.12 12.76 -2.65
CA PHE A 506 3.25 11.32 -2.52
C PHE A 506 2.31 10.56 -3.45
N LEU A 507 1.06 11.02 -3.61
CA LEU A 507 0.10 10.40 -4.53
C LEU A 507 0.55 10.53 -6.00
N ALA A 508 1.02 11.72 -6.39
CA ALA A 508 1.41 12.02 -7.76
C ALA A 508 2.73 11.36 -8.19
N HIS A 509 3.65 11.11 -7.26
CA HIS A 509 4.98 10.60 -7.58
C HIS A 509 4.96 9.20 -8.23
N PRO A 510 5.79 8.88 -9.24
CA PRO A 510 5.72 7.64 -10.01
C PRO A 510 5.82 6.32 -9.22
N PHE A 511 6.43 6.33 -8.04
CA PHE A 511 6.63 5.13 -7.22
C PHE A 511 5.49 4.81 -6.25
N GLY A 512 4.55 5.74 -6.07
CA GLY A 512 3.44 5.59 -5.13
C GLY A 512 2.25 4.84 -5.73
N MET A 513 1.80 3.77 -5.07
CA MET A 513 0.49 3.16 -5.23
C MET A 513 -0.52 3.82 -4.27
N VAL A 514 -1.80 3.56 -4.45
CA VAL A 514 -2.83 3.98 -3.49
C VAL A 514 -3.23 2.79 -2.64
N CYS A 515 -3.44 3.03 -1.35
CA CYS A 515 -4.05 2.11 -0.43
C CYS A 515 -5.12 2.81 0.41
N SER A 516 -6.00 2.04 1.06
CA SER A 516 -6.91 2.60 2.05
C SER A 516 -6.33 2.60 3.45
N ASP A 517 -5.55 1.58 3.82
CA ASP A 517 -5.14 1.31 5.20
C ASP A 517 -6.36 1.19 6.17
N GLY A 518 -7.55 1.00 5.62
CA GLY A 518 -8.79 0.79 6.36
C GLY A 518 -9.21 -0.67 6.32
N GLY A 519 -9.97 -1.13 7.32
CA GLY A 519 -10.72 -2.38 7.22
C GLY A 519 -12.08 -2.16 6.56
N ALA A 520 -12.70 -3.22 6.07
CA ALA A 520 -14.09 -3.21 5.61
C ALA A 520 -15.04 -2.84 6.75
N ARG A 521 -16.04 -2.02 6.43
CA ARG A 521 -17.05 -1.50 7.36
C ARG A 521 -18.43 -1.52 6.70
N ALA A 522 -19.46 -1.31 7.51
CA ALA A 522 -20.84 -1.11 7.04
C ALA A 522 -21.55 -0.13 7.98
N PRO A 523 -22.50 0.70 7.50
CA PRO A 523 -23.29 1.61 8.31
C PRO A 523 -24.41 0.89 9.08
N TYR A 524 -24.41 -0.44 9.09
CA TYR A 524 -25.31 -1.28 9.88
C TYR A 524 -24.53 -2.42 10.55
N GLY A 525 -25.19 -3.08 11.51
CA GLY A 525 -24.62 -4.20 12.26
C GLY A 525 -23.42 -3.79 13.12
N PRO A 526 -22.66 -4.75 13.65
CA PRO A 526 -21.56 -4.48 14.57
C PRO A 526 -20.44 -3.60 13.98
N LEU A 527 -20.29 -3.58 12.65
CA LEU A 527 -19.28 -2.76 11.98
C LEU A 527 -19.68 -1.29 11.79
N SER A 528 -20.89 -0.91 12.23
CA SER A 528 -21.38 0.48 12.24
C SER A 528 -20.97 1.26 13.50
N GLU A 529 -20.32 0.59 14.44
CA GLU A 529 -19.95 1.19 15.71
C GLU A 529 -18.64 1.97 15.65
N GLY A 530 -18.53 2.95 16.55
CA GLY A 530 -17.38 3.82 16.69
C GLY A 530 -17.36 4.94 15.65
N SER A 531 -16.17 5.49 15.45
CA SER A 531 -15.89 6.57 14.52
C SER A 531 -14.60 6.22 13.75
N PRO A 532 -14.63 5.22 12.85
CA PRO A 532 -13.46 4.83 12.09
C PRO A 532 -12.94 5.98 11.22
N HIS A 533 -11.70 5.86 10.76
CA HIS A 533 -11.18 6.81 9.79
C HIS A 533 -11.98 6.71 8.46
N PRO A 534 -12.35 7.83 7.81
CA PRO A 534 -13.10 7.83 6.54
C PRO A 534 -12.42 7.09 5.37
N ARG A 535 -11.14 6.71 5.51
CA ARG A 535 -10.38 5.96 4.50
C ARG A 535 -10.97 4.58 4.23
N SER A 536 -11.68 4.00 5.20
CA SER A 536 -12.43 2.74 5.02
C SER A 536 -13.58 2.83 4.01
N TYR A 537 -14.06 4.04 3.69
CA TYR A 537 -15.22 4.29 2.84
C TYR A 537 -14.92 5.12 1.59
N GLY A 538 -13.89 5.96 1.61
CA GLY A 538 -13.72 7.01 0.60
C GLY A 538 -12.41 7.01 -0.18
N THR A 539 -11.43 6.19 0.16
CA THR A 539 -10.07 6.23 -0.43
C THR A 539 -10.04 6.36 -1.95
N PHE A 540 -10.59 5.39 -2.70
CA PHE A 540 -10.44 5.39 -4.15
C PHE A 540 -11.26 6.48 -4.84
N PRO A 541 -12.54 6.70 -4.45
CA PRO A 541 -13.33 7.84 -4.92
C PRO A 541 -12.70 9.19 -4.59
N ARG A 542 -12.03 9.34 -3.44
CA ARG A 542 -11.29 10.55 -3.08
C ARG A 542 -10.09 10.80 -3.99
N VAL A 543 -9.36 9.76 -4.38
CA VAL A 543 -8.27 9.91 -5.35
C VAL A 543 -8.82 10.39 -6.70
N LEU A 544 -9.87 9.76 -7.21
CA LEU A 544 -10.43 10.07 -8.53
C LEU A 544 -11.17 11.42 -8.56
N GLY A 545 -11.93 11.74 -7.52
CA GLY A 545 -12.68 12.99 -7.40
C GLY A 545 -11.81 14.14 -6.91
N HIS A 546 -11.33 14.04 -5.67
CA HIS A 546 -10.60 15.14 -5.04
C HIS A 546 -9.22 15.36 -5.67
N TYR A 547 -8.39 14.33 -5.77
CA TYR A 547 -7.01 14.52 -6.22
C TYR A 547 -6.86 14.64 -7.75
N CYS A 548 -7.62 13.87 -8.53
CA CYS A 548 -7.56 13.96 -10.00
C CYS A 548 -8.42 15.08 -10.58
N ARG A 549 -9.73 15.12 -10.29
CA ARG A 549 -10.65 16.10 -10.89
C ARG A 549 -10.50 17.49 -10.28
N GLU A 550 -10.52 17.62 -8.96
CA GLU A 550 -10.58 18.93 -8.29
C GLU A 550 -9.21 19.58 -8.12
N ARG A 551 -8.23 18.83 -7.60
CA ARG A 551 -6.87 19.34 -7.35
C ARG A 551 -5.95 19.23 -8.56
N GLN A 552 -6.29 18.38 -9.53
CA GLN A 552 -5.47 18.10 -10.71
C GLN A 552 -4.03 17.67 -10.36
N ALA A 553 -3.88 16.94 -9.25
CA ALA A 553 -2.60 16.44 -8.75
C ALA A 553 -1.95 15.43 -9.71
N MET A 554 -2.77 14.65 -10.41
CA MET A 554 -2.35 13.71 -11.45
C MET A 554 -3.52 13.39 -12.39
N PRO A 555 -3.25 12.96 -13.64
CA PRO A 555 -4.29 12.50 -14.57
C PRO A 555 -5.03 11.25 -14.07
N VAL A 556 -6.29 11.07 -14.49
CA VAL A 556 -7.13 9.93 -14.09
C VAL A 556 -6.52 8.60 -14.54
N GLU A 557 -5.94 8.52 -15.74
CA GLU A 557 -5.26 7.33 -16.24
C GLU A 557 -4.05 6.94 -15.37
N THR A 558 -3.36 7.91 -14.79
CA THR A 558 -2.26 7.67 -13.86
C THR A 558 -2.78 7.14 -12.52
N ALA A 559 -3.86 7.72 -11.99
CA ALA A 559 -4.50 7.21 -10.79
C ALA A 559 -5.06 5.80 -10.98
N VAL A 560 -5.77 5.52 -12.08
CA VAL A 560 -6.27 4.18 -12.41
C VAL A 560 -5.10 3.18 -12.45
N HIS A 561 -3.99 3.52 -13.08
CA HIS A 561 -2.80 2.66 -13.09
C HIS A 561 -2.29 2.33 -11.68
N LYS A 562 -2.20 3.35 -10.81
CA LYS A 562 -1.72 3.27 -9.42
C LYS A 562 -2.64 2.45 -8.50
N ILE A 563 -3.89 2.23 -8.90
CA ILE A 563 -4.89 1.45 -8.14
C ILE A 563 -5.29 0.15 -8.84
N THR A 564 -4.65 -0.22 -9.97
CA THR A 564 -4.95 -1.44 -10.73
C THR A 564 -3.68 -2.19 -11.14
N ALA A 565 -3.09 -1.89 -12.30
CA ALA A 565 -1.99 -2.66 -12.86
C ALA A 565 -0.70 -2.53 -12.04
N MET A 566 -0.47 -1.38 -11.40
CA MET A 566 0.72 -1.15 -10.58
C MET A 566 0.77 -2.08 -9.35
N PRO A 567 -0.27 -2.14 -8.48
CA PRO A 567 -0.32 -3.13 -7.39
C PRO A 567 -0.42 -4.57 -7.90
N ALA A 568 -1.15 -4.85 -9.00
CA ALA A 568 -1.20 -6.19 -9.58
C ALA A 568 0.21 -6.70 -9.96
N ARG A 569 1.01 -5.87 -10.65
CA ARG A 569 2.41 -6.22 -10.98
C ARG A 569 3.28 -6.35 -9.75
N ARG A 570 3.09 -5.47 -8.75
CA ARG A 570 3.88 -5.50 -7.51
C ARG A 570 3.75 -6.83 -6.76
N LEU A 571 2.57 -7.43 -6.80
CA LEU A 571 2.23 -8.66 -6.09
C LEU A 571 2.24 -9.91 -7.00
N ASN A 572 2.69 -9.77 -8.25
CA ASN A 572 2.70 -10.82 -9.27
C ASN A 572 1.30 -11.41 -9.58
N PHE A 573 0.27 -10.58 -9.68
CA PHE A 573 -1.06 -10.95 -10.19
C PHE A 573 -1.14 -10.63 -11.69
N ARG A 574 -0.74 -11.55 -12.57
CA ARG A 574 -0.53 -11.27 -14.01
C ARG A 574 -1.82 -11.23 -14.83
N ASP A 575 -2.90 -11.79 -14.30
CA ASP A 575 -4.20 -11.85 -14.97
C ASP A 575 -5.20 -10.82 -14.44
N ARG A 576 -4.78 -9.91 -13.55
CA ARG A 576 -5.62 -8.85 -12.94
C ARG A 576 -5.03 -7.46 -13.16
N GLY A 577 -5.83 -6.44 -12.84
CA GLY A 577 -5.43 -5.03 -12.89
C GLY A 577 -5.31 -4.46 -14.31
N VAL A 578 -5.78 -5.17 -15.34
CA VAL A 578 -5.74 -4.74 -16.74
C VAL A 578 -7.01 -5.14 -17.48
N ILE A 579 -7.46 -4.31 -18.43
CA ILE A 579 -8.56 -4.65 -19.35
C ILE A 579 -7.97 -5.16 -20.66
N ARG A 580 -7.94 -6.49 -20.82
CA ARG A 580 -7.52 -7.16 -22.05
C ARG A 580 -8.17 -8.55 -22.14
N PRO A 581 -8.38 -9.11 -23.35
CA PRO A 581 -8.82 -10.49 -23.50
C PRO A 581 -7.96 -11.47 -22.67
N GLY A 582 -8.63 -12.40 -21.99
CA GLY A 582 -8.04 -13.40 -21.11
C GLY A 582 -7.74 -12.95 -19.67
N ALA A 583 -7.79 -11.65 -19.37
CA ALA A 583 -7.70 -11.17 -17.99
C ALA A 583 -8.97 -11.53 -17.20
N VAL A 584 -8.86 -11.61 -15.87
CA VAL A 584 -10.03 -11.77 -14.99
C VAL A 584 -10.96 -10.59 -15.15
N ALA A 585 -12.26 -10.86 -15.20
CA ALA A 585 -13.32 -9.89 -15.32
C ALA A 585 -13.62 -9.18 -13.99
N ASP A 586 -12.60 -8.54 -13.41
CA ASP A 586 -12.75 -7.56 -12.35
C ASP A 586 -12.80 -6.16 -12.97
N LEU A 587 -13.95 -5.48 -12.89
CA LEU A 587 -14.15 -4.16 -13.49
C LEU A 587 -14.85 -3.20 -12.52
N THR A 588 -14.49 -1.93 -12.60
CA THR A 588 -15.22 -0.83 -11.97
C THR A 588 -15.71 0.14 -13.03
N VAL A 589 -17.01 0.41 -13.01
CA VAL A 589 -17.65 1.44 -13.81
C VAL A 589 -17.91 2.64 -12.91
N PHE A 590 -17.40 3.81 -13.29
CA PHE A 590 -17.52 5.03 -12.49
C PHE A 590 -17.80 6.24 -13.37
N ASP A 591 -18.46 7.25 -12.81
CA ASP A 591 -18.67 8.54 -13.44
C ASP A 591 -17.52 9.48 -13.07
N PRO A 592 -16.62 9.83 -14.01
CA PRO A 592 -15.50 10.74 -13.72
C PRO A 592 -15.97 12.14 -13.30
N ALA A 593 -17.17 12.56 -13.68
CA ALA A 593 -17.73 13.85 -13.30
C ALA A 593 -18.25 13.90 -11.86
N THR A 594 -18.71 12.77 -11.31
CA THR A 594 -19.41 12.74 -10.00
C THR A 594 -18.81 11.81 -8.96
N VAL A 595 -17.81 11.00 -9.30
CA VAL A 595 -17.12 10.13 -8.34
C VAL A 595 -16.53 10.94 -7.18
N ALA A 596 -16.90 10.58 -5.95
CA ALA A 596 -16.49 11.31 -4.75
C ALA A 596 -16.65 10.47 -3.48
N ASP A 597 -15.77 10.70 -2.50
CA ASP A 597 -15.95 10.27 -1.12
C ASP A 597 -16.99 11.14 -0.40
N GLN A 598 -17.80 10.51 0.46
CA GLN A 598 -18.77 11.20 1.32
C GLN A 598 -18.37 11.13 2.81
N ALA A 599 -17.60 10.13 3.19
CA ALA A 599 -17.17 9.90 4.56
C ALA A 599 -16.25 11.02 5.06
N THR A 600 -16.57 11.58 6.23
CA THR A 600 -15.74 12.57 6.93
C THR A 600 -15.22 12.00 8.24
N PHE A 601 -14.38 12.75 8.97
CA PHE A 601 -13.91 12.31 10.28
C PHE A 601 -15.02 12.32 11.34
N GLU A 602 -16.01 13.20 11.18
CA GLU A 602 -17.16 13.37 12.07
C GLU A 602 -18.29 12.42 11.72
N ASN A 603 -18.48 12.13 10.43
CA ASN A 603 -19.48 11.18 9.95
C ASN A 603 -18.83 10.17 8.98
N PRO A 604 -18.13 9.15 9.50
CA PRO A 604 -17.31 8.26 8.67
C PRO A 604 -18.11 7.15 7.99
N HIS A 605 -19.33 6.85 8.41
CA HIS A 605 -20.13 5.74 7.89
C HIS A 605 -20.97 6.14 6.67
N GLN A 606 -20.31 6.65 5.62
CA GLN A 606 -20.98 7.12 4.40
C GLN A 606 -20.35 6.48 3.17
N TYR A 607 -21.17 5.81 2.36
CA TYR A 607 -20.73 5.24 1.09
C TYR A 607 -20.41 6.33 0.06
N PRO A 608 -19.47 6.07 -0.86
CA PRO A 608 -19.13 7.02 -1.92
C PRO A 608 -20.23 7.11 -2.99
N THR A 609 -20.13 8.12 -3.84
CA THR A 609 -21.00 8.33 -5.00
C THR A 609 -20.24 8.14 -6.31
N GLY A 610 -20.97 7.99 -7.43
CA GLY A 610 -20.39 7.95 -8.77
C GLY A 610 -19.72 6.62 -9.15
N VAL A 611 -20.03 5.52 -8.46
CA VAL A 611 -19.59 4.15 -8.80
C VAL A 611 -20.83 3.26 -8.99
N PRO A 612 -21.54 3.35 -10.14
CA PRO A 612 -22.81 2.67 -10.33
C PRO A 612 -22.68 1.16 -10.52
N HIS A 613 -21.54 0.65 -11.02
CA HIS A 613 -21.37 -0.79 -11.24
C HIS A 613 -19.97 -1.28 -10.89
N VAL A 614 -19.93 -2.46 -10.26
CA VAL A 614 -18.68 -3.17 -9.94
C VAL A 614 -18.88 -4.64 -10.24
N ILE A 615 -17.94 -5.21 -10.98
CA ILE A 615 -17.95 -6.59 -11.45
C ILE A 615 -16.73 -7.28 -10.85
N VAL A 616 -16.92 -8.45 -10.25
CA VAL A 616 -15.84 -9.24 -9.63
C VAL A 616 -15.90 -10.65 -10.19
N GLY A 617 -14.81 -11.11 -10.80
CA GLY A 617 -14.76 -12.43 -11.43
C GLY A 617 -15.89 -12.69 -12.43
N GLY A 618 -16.35 -11.66 -13.15
CA GLY A 618 -17.42 -11.73 -14.14
C GLY A 618 -18.85 -11.63 -13.57
N ALA A 619 -19.03 -11.59 -12.25
CA ALA A 619 -20.34 -11.40 -11.63
C ALA A 619 -20.56 -9.92 -11.25
N LEU A 620 -21.76 -9.40 -11.53
CA LEU A 620 -22.15 -8.04 -11.18
C LEU A 620 -22.47 -7.96 -9.68
N VAL A 621 -21.61 -7.28 -8.91
CA VAL A 621 -21.71 -7.18 -7.45
C VAL A 621 -22.38 -5.87 -7.02
N ILE A 622 -22.03 -4.76 -7.66
CA ILE A 622 -22.77 -3.50 -7.55
C ILE A 622 -23.50 -3.27 -8.87
N LYS A 623 -24.80 -2.98 -8.80
CA LYS A 623 -25.65 -2.63 -9.92
C LYS A 623 -26.50 -1.41 -9.57
N ASP A 624 -26.40 -0.36 -10.39
CA ASP A 624 -27.12 0.90 -10.22
C ASP A 624 -26.88 1.50 -8.82
N GLY A 625 -25.66 1.32 -8.29
CA GLY A 625 -25.27 1.76 -6.96
C GLY A 625 -25.69 0.84 -5.82
N GLU A 626 -26.35 -0.29 -6.07
CA GLU A 626 -26.79 -1.24 -5.04
C GLU A 626 -26.07 -2.59 -5.07
N HIS A 627 -25.86 -3.17 -3.89
CA HIS A 627 -25.22 -4.48 -3.77
C HIS A 627 -26.21 -5.60 -4.17
N THR A 628 -25.81 -6.47 -5.09
CA THR A 628 -26.67 -7.53 -5.65
C THR A 628 -26.79 -8.76 -4.74
N GLY A 629 -25.95 -8.85 -3.71
CA GLY A 629 -25.81 -10.03 -2.85
C GLY A 629 -24.86 -11.08 -3.41
N ALA A 630 -24.29 -10.85 -4.61
CA ALA A 630 -23.28 -11.73 -5.17
C ALA A 630 -21.97 -11.66 -4.37
N ALA A 631 -21.42 -12.83 -4.05
CA ALA A 631 -20.13 -12.97 -3.36
C ALA A 631 -19.14 -13.81 -4.20
N PRO A 632 -18.67 -13.32 -5.36
CA PRO A 632 -17.84 -14.10 -6.28
C PRO A 632 -16.35 -14.09 -5.92
N GLY A 633 -15.97 -13.37 -4.86
CA GLY A 633 -14.59 -13.15 -4.46
C GLY A 633 -13.84 -14.44 -4.19
N ARG A 634 -12.55 -14.44 -4.56
CA ARG A 634 -11.67 -15.61 -4.41
C ARG A 634 -10.38 -15.21 -3.71
N ILE A 635 -9.67 -16.21 -3.19
CA ILE A 635 -8.28 -16.04 -2.78
C ILE A 635 -7.41 -15.80 -4.02
N VAL A 636 -6.63 -14.71 -4.00
CA VAL A 636 -5.66 -14.38 -5.05
C VAL A 636 -4.27 -14.75 -4.54
N LYS A 637 -3.56 -15.54 -5.33
CA LYS A 637 -2.20 -15.99 -5.04
C LYS A 637 -1.26 -15.43 -6.11
N PRO A 638 -0.01 -15.08 -5.77
CA PRO A 638 0.97 -14.67 -6.76
C PRO A 638 1.22 -15.78 -7.78
N ASP A 639 1.25 -15.41 -9.06
CA ASP A 639 1.63 -16.33 -10.13
C ASP A 639 3.05 -16.86 -9.92
N PRO A 640 3.34 -18.09 -10.35
CA PRO A 640 4.70 -18.59 -10.41
C PRO A 640 5.59 -17.67 -11.24
N VAL A 641 6.77 -17.32 -10.72
CA VAL A 641 7.80 -16.68 -11.53
C VAL A 641 8.29 -17.71 -12.54
N ALA A 642 8.33 -17.35 -13.83
CA ALA A 642 8.88 -18.24 -14.84
C ALA A 642 10.37 -18.46 -14.50
N ALA A 643 10.79 -19.73 -14.47
CA ALA A 643 12.15 -20.12 -14.12
C ALA A 643 13.20 -19.54 -15.07
#